data_AF-N9URY9-F1
#
_entry.id   AF-N9URY9-F1
#
_cell.length_a   1.000
_cell.length_b   1.000
_cell.length_c   1.000
_cell.angle_alpha   90.00
_cell.angle_beta   90.00
_cell.angle_gamma   90.00
#
_symmetry.space_group_name_H-M   'P 1'
#
loop_
_entity.id
_entity.type
_entity.pdbx_description
1 polymer ?
#
loop_
_entity_poly.entity_id
_entity_poly.type
_entity_poly.pdbx_seq_one_letter_code
_entity_poly.pdbx_strand_id
1 'polypeptide(L)'
;MMRVVLLYLNECTTLSSEKSNELLQSLHLSVVLLPLLFTNDELNKNINMLIKLYDYDNEIISYYPSEAVVPIILRSFDKTTFISELLENKSLSKEQTCLLLKDKPRQCMSFIDKLPYVHCSTEFFNSLNESRFIEIFFKLYTAYCQFGELNRRSNTPIQTHLFDNMVCKLSIKNRIELFEHLPETPIENTELMIRRIFKKIGTEASEEQQQEMEQVLHCGPKEIINYFLETIIAYPNFITTIVKVVSKIDKWEISLMNSIVCKRLHELNNEIIENLERKKRFDTNDSEIAKTFSERCGNEIEKGRSVEMVLFSYLGGICEFEEDTFKWIKIIFEQNGFGEWVYHMLSEIIRLCERSKWVNNFVQENILIELIGVMEIERMKYEKDEWYDCWSKMERKLIKGLDLLSEKNEQIIFDDIKKYCRKMKPEVMWEIIRRLEKKGMKKGIKPIMEKQQGVDEYENNERIVVWEHFFSIDNDILGVEPTELEAIRKLQHECDQRKGMKEEELKKQFSIAISKLEKRERVNLEHFSAIRTQITKRKEFNVQHCIEAMRMRVDWFFKECIFKRVNISGSEALITAKIIEMMIEKNVMYVNGFLLIDKCIDNFFGIASIVSLREARFWGIFIGDLMSFMQSQVDTFDQTEEQRKINWHYSMEKLLTKENFLFLQNDWNTKINQVILCLLTQTNTYFTKIGLQLFVGSSRGIKTCSEITNTLDQLIKHPDSKIRKLTNAAFDSLK
;
A
#
# COMPACT_ATOMS: atom_id res chain seq x y z
N MET A 1 39.51 53.65 44.54
CA MET A 1 38.29 54.50 44.51
C MET A 1 37.29 54.02 43.46
N MET A 2 37.67 54.01 42.18
CA MET A 2 36.85 53.54 41.05
C MET A 2 36.21 52.15 41.26
N ARG A 3 37.00 51.14 41.68
CA ARG A 3 36.51 49.80 42.03
C ARG A 3 35.41 49.80 43.12
N VAL A 4 35.53 50.66 44.13
CA VAL A 4 34.56 50.78 45.23
C VAL A 4 33.25 51.38 44.75
N VAL A 5 33.32 52.39 43.88
CA VAL A 5 32.12 53.00 43.31
C VAL A 5 31.40 52.05 42.35
N LEU A 6 32.14 51.26 41.57
CA LEU A 6 31.57 50.23 40.71
C LEU A 6 30.89 49.09 41.51
N LEU A 7 31.50 48.65 42.61
CA LEU A 7 30.85 47.70 43.53
C LEU A 7 29.60 48.29 44.21
N TYR A 8 29.63 49.59 44.55
CA TYR A 8 28.45 50.28 45.07
C TYR A 8 27.29 50.30 44.06
N LEU A 9 27.58 50.45 42.75
CA LEU A 9 26.56 50.34 41.71
C LEU A 9 25.91 48.95 41.65
N ASN A 10 26.61 47.88 42.04
CA ASN A 10 26.06 46.53 42.11
C ASN A 10 24.99 46.39 43.22
N GLU A 11 25.23 47.00 44.38
CA GLU A 11 24.38 46.89 45.57
C GLU A 11 23.22 47.89 45.58
N CYS A 12 23.40 49.06 44.93
CA CYS A 12 22.44 50.15 45.03
C CYS A 12 21.27 49.98 44.04
N THR A 13 20.10 49.57 44.52
CA THR A 13 18.90 49.35 43.68
C THR A 13 18.05 50.59 43.42
N THR A 14 18.31 51.69 44.13
CA THR A 14 17.47 52.91 44.15
C THR A 14 18.02 54.06 43.30
N LEU A 15 19.24 53.93 42.77
CA LEU A 15 19.86 54.98 41.94
C LEU A 15 19.25 55.00 40.53
N SER A 16 18.77 56.16 40.08
CA SER A 16 18.28 56.35 38.70
C SER A 16 19.42 56.24 37.68
N SER A 17 19.09 55.88 36.43
CA SER A 17 20.07 55.75 35.35
C SER A 17 20.83 57.05 35.09
N GLU A 18 20.15 58.21 35.06
CA GLU A 18 20.79 59.53 34.92
C GLU A 18 21.87 59.79 35.97
N LYS A 19 21.56 59.53 37.26
CA LYS A 19 22.52 59.73 38.35
C LYS A 19 23.66 58.72 38.32
N SER A 20 23.37 57.50 37.86
CA SER A 20 24.41 56.48 37.62
C SER A 20 25.37 56.94 36.53
N ASN A 21 24.86 57.52 35.44
CA ASN A 21 25.67 58.00 34.32
C ASN A 21 26.48 59.25 34.71
N GLU A 22 25.91 60.19 35.46
CA GLU A 22 26.67 61.33 36.03
C GLU A 22 27.82 60.86 36.92
N LEU A 23 27.56 59.87 37.79
CA LEU A 23 28.59 59.26 38.65
C LEU A 23 29.70 58.62 37.81
N LEU A 24 29.34 57.85 36.78
CA LEU A 24 30.29 57.18 35.89
C LEU A 24 31.10 58.16 35.03
N GLN A 25 30.47 59.25 34.55
CA GLN A 25 31.16 60.35 33.85
C GLN A 25 32.17 61.04 34.77
N SER A 26 31.79 61.33 36.02
CA SER A 26 32.68 61.98 36.99
C SER A 26 33.89 61.12 37.37
N LEU A 27 33.79 59.80 37.20
CA LEU A 27 34.88 58.85 37.40
C LEU A 27 35.84 58.75 36.20
N HIS A 28 35.53 59.39 35.07
CA HIS A 28 36.25 59.23 33.80
C HIS A 28 36.49 57.74 33.45
N LEU A 29 35.47 56.91 33.64
CA LEU A 29 35.58 55.47 33.39
C LEU A 29 35.83 55.23 31.89
N SER A 30 37.02 54.74 31.56
CA SER A 30 37.31 54.10 30.28
C SER A 30 37.07 52.61 30.41
N VAL A 31 36.28 52.04 29.49
CA VAL A 31 35.91 50.62 29.44
C VAL A 31 37.15 49.70 29.40
N VAL A 32 38.25 50.17 28.80
CA VAL A 32 39.53 49.44 28.72
C VAL A 32 40.12 49.13 30.10
N LEU A 33 39.69 49.84 31.15
CA LEU A 33 40.18 49.66 32.52
C LEU A 33 39.42 48.56 33.30
N LEU A 34 38.29 48.04 32.80
CA LEU A 34 37.52 46.99 33.51
C LEU A 34 38.37 45.76 33.87
N PRO A 35 39.16 45.18 32.93
CA PRO A 35 40.00 44.01 33.21
C PRO A 35 41.10 44.27 34.26
N LEU A 36 41.47 45.53 34.48
CA LEU A 36 42.46 45.92 35.50
C LEU A 36 41.82 46.06 36.89
N LEU A 37 40.50 46.22 36.95
CA LEU A 37 39.76 46.49 38.19
C LEU A 37 39.08 45.24 38.76
N PHE A 38 38.73 44.27 37.91
CA PHE A 38 38.00 43.07 38.30
C PHE A 38 38.51 41.84 37.54
N THR A 39 38.54 40.70 38.23
CA THR A 39 38.72 39.40 37.58
C THR A 39 37.40 38.93 36.94
N ASN A 40 37.46 37.98 36.01
CA ASN A 40 36.25 37.39 35.41
C ASN A 40 35.27 36.83 36.46
N ASP A 41 35.78 36.18 37.51
CA ASP A 41 34.97 35.68 38.63
C ASP A 41 34.29 36.80 39.41
N GLU A 42 34.96 37.93 39.59
CA GLU A 42 34.39 39.10 40.24
C GLU A 42 33.34 39.79 39.38
N LEU A 43 33.57 39.90 38.06
CA LEU A 43 32.56 40.42 37.15
C LEU A 43 31.30 39.54 37.17
N ASN A 44 31.46 38.21 37.20
CA ASN A 44 30.34 37.26 37.25
C ASN A 44 29.51 37.38 38.55
N LYS A 45 30.14 37.74 39.68
CA LYS A 45 29.43 37.99 40.95
C LYS A 45 28.72 39.35 41.00
N ASN A 46 29.05 40.28 40.11
CA ASN A 46 28.58 41.67 40.14
C ASN A 46 27.70 42.03 38.92
N ILE A 47 26.71 41.18 38.62
CA ILE A 47 25.84 41.31 37.43
C ILE A 47 25.09 42.64 37.36
N ASN A 48 24.61 43.20 38.47
CA ASN A 48 23.83 44.44 38.45
C ASN A 48 24.71 45.65 38.06
N MET A 49 25.98 45.63 38.46
CA MET A 49 26.96 46.61 38.02
C MET A 49 27.17 46.52 36.50
N LEU A 50 27.34 45.31 35.96
CA LEU A 50 27.52 45.12 34.52
C LEU A 50 26.33 45.68 33.71
N ILE A 51 25.10 45.40 34.13
CA ILE A 51 23.88 45.88 33.45
C ILE A 51 23.81 47.41 33.42
N LYS A 52 24.17 48.09 34.52
CA LYS A 52 24.18 49.55 34.59
C LYS A 52 25.32 50.18 33.81
N LEU A 53 26.46 49.50 33.75
CA LEU A 53 27.61 49.92 32.98
C LEU A 53 27.30 49.93 31.47
N TYR A 54 26.49 48.99 30.99
CA TYR A 54 26.01 49.02 29.61
C TYR A 54 25.18 50.26 29.29
N ASP A 55 24.32 50.72 30.22
CA ASP A 55 23.54 51.96 30.05
C ASP A 55 24.42 53.24 29.95
N TYR A 56 25.71 53.12 30.28
CA TYR A 56 26.71 54.18 30.15
C TYR A 56 27.57 54.03 28.89
N ASP A 57 28.03 52.82 28.57
CA ASP A 57 28.81 52.52 27.37
C ASP A 57 28.54 51.10 26.87
N ASN A 58 28.03 50.99 25.63
CA ASN A 58 27.65 49.73 25.01
C ASN A 58 28.88 48.84 24.71
N GLU A 59 30.09 49.39 24.56
CA GLU A 59 31.31 48.63 24.28
C GLU A 59 31.67 47.64 25.41
N ILE A 60 31.09 47.83 26.60
CA ILE A 60 31.28 46.98 27.78
C ILE A 60 30.85 45.53 27.54
N ILE A 61 29.94 45.26 26.60
CA ILE A 61 29.51 43.88 26.24
C ILE A 61 30.71 42.98 25.92
N SER A 62 31.74 43.52 25.26
CA SER A 62 32.93 42.76 24.87
C SER A 62 33.67 42.14 26.06
N TYR A 63 33.58 42.77 27.24
CA TYR A 63 34.23 42.38 28.49
C TYR A 63 33.37 41.50 29.39
N TYR A 64 32.12 41.19 29.01
CA TYR A 64 31.30 40.28 29.79
C TYR A 64 31.88 38.85 29.73
N PRO A 65 32.05 38.19 30.89
CA PRO A 65 32.45 36.80 30.92
C PRO A 65 31.30 35.93 30.38
N SER A 66 31.64 34.90 29.61
CA SER A 66 30.66 34.02 28.95
C SER A 66 29.70 33.39 29.96
N GLU A 67 30.18 33.09 31.18
CA GLU A 67 29.41 32.51 32.27
C GLU A 67 28.31 33.44 32.82
N ALA A 68 28.47 34.76 32.69
CA ALA A 68 27.52 35.74 33.21
C ALA A 68 26.38 36.07 32.23
N VAL A 69 26.49 35.68 30.95
CA VAL A 69 25.54 36.05 29.89
C VAL A 69 24.12 35.58 30.21
N VAL A 70 23.94 34.32 30.62
CA VAL A 70 22.61 33.79 30.98
C VAL A 70 22.01 34.49 32.21
N PRO A 71 22.72 34.60 33.35
CA PRO A 71 22.24 35.40 34.48
C PRO A 71 21.87 36.86 34.14
N ILE A 72 22.64 37.51 33.26
CA ILE A 72 22.40 38.88 32.80
C ILE A 72 21.09 38.97 32.01
N ILE A 73 20.88 38.06 31.04
CA ILE A 73 19.63 37.97 30.28
C ILE A 73 18.45 37.73 31.23
N LEU A 74 18.61 36.80 32.17
CA LEU A 74 17.56 36.45 33.13
C LEU A 74 17.11 37.65 34.01
N ARG A 75 18.01 38.62 34.25
CA ARG A 75 17.73 39.84 35.02
C ARG A 75 17.29 41.04 34.17
N SER A 76 17.46 40.99 32.85
CA SER A 76 17.31 42.15 31.95
C SER A 76 16.23 41.95 30.88
N PHE A 77 15.26 41.06 31.11
CA PHE A 77 14.25 40.69 30.12
C PHE A 77 13.47 41.87 29.53
N ASP A 78 13.31 42.96 30.28
CA ASP A 78 12.59 44.15 29.83
C ASP A 78 13.39 44.98 28.81
N LYS A 79 14.68 44.66 28.59
CA LYS A 79 15.59 45.35 27.66
C LYS A 79 15.92 44.46 26.45
N THR A 80 14.97 44.27 25.54
CA THR A 80 15.12 43.37 24.37
C THR A 80 16.26 43.76 23.42
N THR A 81 16.54 45.05 23.24
CA THR A 81 17.65 45.55 22.39
C THR A 81 19.01 45.20 22.99
N PHE A 82 19.15 45.35 24.32
CA PHE A 82 20.36 44.96 25.05
C PHE A 82 20.63 43.45 24.93
N ILE A 83 19.60 42.62 25.14
CA ILE A 83 19.74 41.16 25.00
C ILE A 83 20.15 40.79 23.58
N SER A 84 19.56 41.48 22.59
CA SER A 84 19.88 41.30 21.17
C SER A 84 21.34 41.59 20.84
N GLU A 85 21.87 42.73 21.29
CA GLU A 85 23.28 43.11 21.09
C GLU A 85 24.23 42.17 21.87
N LEU A 86 23.83 41.75 23.07
CA LEU A 86 24.61 40.82 23.89
C LEU A 86 24.78 39.46 23.21
N LEU A 87 23.70 38.90 22.66
CA LEU A 87 23.73 37.62 21.95
C LEU A 87 24.49 37.69 20.61
N GLU A 88 24.49 38.84 19.94
CA GLU A 88 25.30 39.06 18.72
C GLU A 88 26.80 39.06 19.01
N ASN A 89 27.21 39.56 20.17
CA ASN A 89 28.62 39.63 20.57
C ASN A 89 29.12 38.38 21.30
N LYS A 90 28.23 37.63 21.97
CA LYS A 90 28.57 36.47 22.80
C LYS A 90 27.59 35.33 22.54
N SER A 91 28.03 34.35 21.74
CA SER A 91 27.27 33.12 21.52
C SER A 91 27.15 32.30 22.82
N LEU A 92 25.95 31.83 23.13
CA LEU A 92 25.71 30.94 24.27
C LEU A 92 26.15 29.51 23.97
N SER A 93 26.61 28.79 25.01
CA SER A 93 26.76 27.33 24.92
C SER A 93 25.41 26.61 24.89
N LYS A 94 25.44 25.30 24.60
CA LYS A 94 24.25 24.44 24.64
C LYS A 94 23.62 24.41 26.04
N GLU A 95 24.43 24.22 27.08
CA GLU A 95 23.98 24.16 28.48
C GLU A 95 23.33 25.49 28.89
N GLN A 96 23.94 26.60 28.47
CA GLN A 96 23.45 27.94 28.74
C GLN A 96 22.11 28.23 28.05
N THR A 97 21.97 27.84 26.79
CA THR A 97 20.73 27.98 26.04
C THR A 97 19.61 27.14 26.67
N CYS A 98 19.90 25.90 27.06
CA CYS A 98 18.95 25.02 27.75
C CYS A 98 18.49 25.61 29.08
N LEU A 99 19.41 26.19 29.86
CA LEU A 99 19.10 26.80 31.15
C LEU A 99 18.20 28.03 31.00
N LEU A 100 18.49 28.87 30.01
CA LEU A 100 17.68 30.05 29.67
C LEU A 100 16.23 29.68 29.28
N LEU A 101 16.07 28.66 28.44
CA LEU A 101 14.76 28.19 27.99
C LEU A 101 13.96 27.49 29.09
N LYS A 102 14.64 26.83 30.03
CA LYS A 102 13.99 26.18 31.19
C LYS A 102 13.39 27.20 32.15
N ASP A 103 14.13 28.27 32.45
CA ASP A 103 13.70 29.23 33.47
C ASP A 103 12.61 30.18 32.96
N LYS A 104 12.74 30.71 31.74
CA LYS A 104 11.86 31.77 31.22
C LYS A 104 11.44 31.58 29.75
N PRO A 105 10.80 30.45 29.41
CA PRO A 105 10.50 30.07 28.03
C PRO A 105 9.67 31.12 27.28
N ARG A 106 8.71 31.78 27.94
CA ARG A 106 7.83 32.78 27.32
C ARG A 106 8.54 34.10 26.99
N GLN A 107 9.61 34.43 27.71
CA GLN A 107 10.30 35.72 27.60
C GLN A 107 11.44 35.64 26.58
N CYS A 108 12.01 34.45 26.37
CA CYS A 108 13.01 34.19 25.33
C CYS A 108 12.47 34.27 23.90
N MET A 109 11.17 34.46 23.74
CA MET A 109 10.50 34.41 22.45
C MET A 109 10.92 35.50 21.46
N SER A 110 11.31 36.68 21.97
CA SER A 110 11.64 37.83 21.13
C SER A 110 13.05 37.77 20.53
N PHE A 111 13.88 36.81 20.94
CA PHE A 111 15.26 36.66 20.48
C PHE A 111 15.62 35.19 20.22
N ILE A 112 14.60 34.35 19.98
CA ILE A 112 14.74 32.90 19.82
C ILE A 112 15.54 32.51 18.57
N ASP A 113 15.50 33.37 17.56
CA ASP A 113 16.26 33.31 16.32
C ASP A 113 17.77 33.52 16.53
N LYS A 114 18.15 34.17 17.63
CA LYS A 114 19.56 34.42 17.99
C LYS A 114 20.17 33.33 18.88
N LEU A 115 19.39 32.31 19.25
CA LEU A 115 19.81 31.25 20.15
C LEU A 115 20.09 29.96 19.37
N PRO A 116 21.37 29.64 19.08
CA PRO A 116 21.74 28.58 18.13
C PRO A 116 21.32 27.17 18.58
N TYR A 117 20.99 26.96 19.86
CA TYR A 117 20.62 25.65 20.41
C TYR A 117 19.15 25.52 20.82
N VAL A 118 18.25 26.44 20.42
CA VAL A 118 16.83 26.36 20.84
C VAL A 118 16.15 25.09 20.38
N HIS A 119 16.48 24.61 19.18
CA HIS A 119 15.93 23.36 18.66
C HIS A 119 16.26 22.15 19.58
N CYS A 120 17.25 22.24 20.46
CA CYS A 120 17.62 21.18 21.40
C CYS A 120 16.66 20.95 22.59
N SER A 121 15.63 21.78 22.79
CA SER A 121 14.72 21.67 23.96
C SER A 121 13.32 21.16 23.60
N THR A 122 13.13 19.84 23.62
CA THR A 122 11.82 19.20 23.38
C THR A 122 10.75 19.59 24.40
N GLU A 123 11.11 19.79 25.67
CA GLU A 123 10.19 20.23 26.73
C GLU A 123 9.55 21.59 26.43
N PHE A 124 10.33 22.52 25.88
CA PHE A 124 9.84 23.84 25.46
C PHE A 124 8.77 23.70 24.37
N PHE A 125 9.04 22.93 23.32
CA PHE A 125 8.09 22.72 22.21
C PHE A 125 6.81 22.01 22.63
N ASN A 126 6.93 21.04 23.54
CA ASN A 126 5.78 20.32 24.05
C ASN A 126 4.83 21.22 24.85
N SER A 127 5.36 22.26 25.52
CA SER A 127 4.57 23.21 26.32
C SER A 127 3.76 24.24 25.49
N LEU A 128 4.07 24.40 24.20
CA LEU A 128 3.40 25.37 23.33
C LEU A 128 2.05 24.84 22.83
N ASN A 129 1.03 25.69 22.75
CA ASN A 129 -0.20 25.36 22.02
C ASN A 129 0.02 25.47 20.50
N GLU A 130 -0.86 24.87 19.69
CA GLU A 130 -0.66 24.77 18.23
C GLU A 130 -0.48 26.12 17.53
N SER A 131 -1.34 27.10 17.79
CA SER A 131 -1.27 28.41 17.14
C SER A 131 0.07 29.10 17.39
N ARG A 132 0.59 28.99 18.61
CA ARG A 132 1.86 29.60 19.00
C ARG A 132 3.05 28.76 18.52
N PHE A 133 2.90 27.44 18.43
CA PHE A 133 3.92 26.58 17.82
C PHE A 133 4.21 26.99 16.38
N ILE A 134 3.17 27.25 15.56
CA ILE A 134 3.33 27.64 14.15
C ILE A 134 4.14 28.94 14.02
N GLU A 135 3.77 29.99 14.77
CA GLU A 135 4.50 31.28 14.76
C GLU A 135 5.99 31.11 15.11
N ILE A 136 6.27 30.23 16.07
CA ILE A 136 7.61 29.98 16.59
C ILE A 136 8.43 29.13 15.62
N PHE A 137 7.78 28.18 14.97
CA PHE A 137 8.40 27.29 13.99
C PHE A 137 9.00 28.09 12.83
N PHE A 138 8.32 29.11 12.30
CA PHE A 138 8.87 29.93 11.22
C PHE A 138 10.15 30.67 11.62
N LYS A 139 10.19 31.24 12.83
CA LYS A 139 11.40 31.89 13.36
C LYS A 139 12.56 30.90 13.50
N LEU A 140 12.26 29.69 13.97
CA LEU A 140 13.25 28.63 14.12
C LEU A 140 13.72 28.07 12.79
N TYR A 141 12.85 27.96 11.79
CA TYR A 141 13.20 27.57 10.44
C TYR A 141 14.18 28.57 9.81
N THR A 142 13.94 29.89 9.96
CA THR A 142 14.88 30.92 9.49
C THR A 142 16.24 30.80 10.18
N ALA A 143 16.26 30.62 11.51
CA ALA A 143 17.49 30.44 12.26
C ALA A 143 18.24 29.15 11.85
N TYR A 144 17.50 28.07 11.60
CA TYR A 144 18.05 26.81 11.10
C TYR A 144 18.74 26.98 9.75
N CYS A 145 18.10 27.68 8.81
CA CYS A 145 18.68 27.97 7.50
C CYS A 145 19.97 28.80 7.60
N GLN A 146 19.98 29.83 8.47
CA GLN A 146 21.16 30.65 8.73
C GLN A 146 22.31 29.83 9.34
N PHE A 147 21.98 28.92 10.26
CA PHE A 147 22.95 28.00 10.85
C PHE A 147 23.47 26.99 9.82
N GLY A 148 22.60 26.51 8.93
CA GLY A 148 22.92 25.76 7.71
C GLY A 148 24.08 26.38 6.95
N GLU A 149 23.92 27.65 6.59
CA GLU A 149 24.91 28.40 5.81
C GLU A 149 26.23 28.62 6.57
N LEU A 150 26.19 28.86 7.88
CA LEU A 150 27.40 28.98 8.72
C LEU A 150 28.18 27.66 8.80
N ASN A 151 27.48 26.54 8.96
CA ASN A 151 28.10 25.23 9.07
C ASN A 151 28.64 24.73 7.73
N ARG A 152 27.93 24.99 6.64
CA ARG A 152 28.42 24.72 5.28
C ARG A 152 29.76 25.42 5.02
N ARG A 153 29.91 26.68 5.45
CA ARG A 153 31.18 27.43 5.31
C ARG A 153 32.32 26.86 6.16
N SER A 154 31.99 26.23 7.29
CA SER A 154 32.97 25.64 8.23
C SER A 154 33.12 24.13 8.10
N ASN A 155 32.37 23.50 7.18
CA ASN A 155 32.30 22.05 6.94
C ASN A 155 32.00 21.24 8.21
N THR A 156 31.08 21.73 9.05
CA THR A 156 30.65 21.07 10.29
C THR A 156 29.26 20.44 10.14
N PRO A 157 29.01 19.23 10.71
CA PRO A 157 27.72 18.57 10.61
C PRO A 157 26.66 19.19 11.53
N ILE A 158 25.40 19.21 11.08
CA ILE A 158 24.26 19.71 11.85
C ILE A 158 23.53 18.54 12.51
N GLN A 159 23.16 18.69 13.79
CA GLN A 159 22.30 17.71 14.46
C GLN A 159 20.83 18.10 14.29
N THR A 160 20.14 17.38 13.43
CA THR A 160 18.82 17.72 12.86
C THR A 160 17.66 16.91 13.44
N HIS A 161 17.96 15.79 14.12
CA HIS A 161 17.01 14.91 14.84
C HIS A 161 16.03 15.63 15.78
N LEU A 162 16.33 16.88 16.12
CA LEU A 162 15.53 17.75 16.96
C LEU A 162 14.39 18.45 16.21
N PHE A 163 14.61 18.81 14.93
CA PHE A 163 13.54 19.33 14.05
C PHE A 163 12.53 18.24 13.71
N ASP A 164 12.98 16.99 13.53
CA ASP A 164 12.11 15.83 13.38
C ASP A 164 11.12 15.72 14.53
N ASN A 165 11.60 15.80 15.77
CA ASN A 165 10.76 15.75 16.97
C ASN A 165 9.76 16.90 17.06
N MET A 166 10.12 18.10 16.59
CA MET A 166 9.22 19.25 16.59
C MET A 166 8.06 19.06 15.62
N VAL A 167 8.36 18.67 14.38
CA VAL A 167 7.35 18.45 13.34
C VAL A 167 6.45 17.26 13.68
N CYS A 168 7.00 16.24 14.36
CA CYS A 168 6.25 15.05 14.77
C CYS A 168 5.04 15.34 15.68
N LYS A 169 5.04 16.47 16.41
CA LYS A 169 3.91 16.90 17.25
C LYS A 169 2.64 17.23 16.45
N LEU A 170 2.79 17.65 15.19
CA LEU A 170 1.65 18.02 14.35
C LEU A 170 1.07 16.81 13.61
N SER A 171 -0.25 16.81 13.45
CA SER A 171 -0.91 15.94 12.49
C SER A 171 -0.41 16.23 11.07
N ILE A 172 -0.41 15.25 10.17
CA ILE A 172 0.06 15.46 8.80
C ILE A 172 -0.72 16.56 8.08
N LYS A 173 -2.03 16.65 8.32
CA LYS A 173 -2.86 17.75 7.80
C LYS A 173 -2.32 19.12 8.22
N ASN A 174 -1.96 19.28 9.50
CA ASN A 174 -1.40 20.53 10.01
C ASN A 174 0.04 20.76 9.52
N ARG A 175 0.80 19.70 9.23
CA ARG A 175 2.13 19.82 8.59
C ARG A 175 2.02 20.36 7.16
N ILE A 176 1.01 19.93 6.39
CA ILE A 176 0.77 20.46 5.04
C ILE A 176 0.58 21.97 5.08
N GLU A 177 -0.29 22.44 5.96
CA GLU A 177 -0.56 23.87 6.16
C GLU A 177 0.69 24.62 6.66
N LEU A 178 1.43 24.06 7.62
CA LEU A 178 2.66 24.65 8.13
C LEU A 178 3.72 24.83 7.01
N PHE A 179 3.96 23.77 6.23
CA PHE A 179 5.01 23.75 5.22
C PHE A 179 4.70 24.64 4.01
N GLU A 180 3.43 24.82 3.69
CA GLU A 180 3.02 25.79 2.66
C GLU A 180 3.48 27.21 3.00
N HIS A 181 3.32 27.59 4.27
CA HIS A 181 3.61 28.94 4.77
C HIS A 181 5.05 29.14 5.25
N LEU A 182 5.94 28.18 5.01
CA LEU A 182 7.36 28.35 5.31
C LEU A 182 7.93 29.60 4.62
N PRO A 183 8.65 30.48 5.35
CA PRO A 183 9.22 31.69 4.77
C PRO A 183 10.29 31.32 3.74
N GLU A 184 10.39 32.11 2.68
CA GLU A 184 11.49 31.98 1.71
C GLU A 184 12.80 32.41 2.37
N THR A 185 13.86 31.62 2.19
CA THR A 185 15.19 31.99 2.67
C THR A 185 16.02 32.60 1.54
N PRO A 186 16.55 33.82 1.71
CA PRO A 186 17.34 34.49 0.68
C PRO A 186 18.75 33.90 0.67
N ILE A 187 18.92 32.75 0.05
CA ILE A 187 20.23 32.17 -0.18
C ILE A 187 20.68 32.56 -1.58
N GLU A 188 21.76 33.32 -1.67
CA GLU A 188 22.39 33.62 -2.96
C GLU A 188 22.97 32.33 -3.58
N ASN A 189 22.64 32.08 -4.86
CA ASN A 189 23.20 31.00 -5.69
C ASN A 189 22.78 29.55 -5.39
N THR A 190 21.69 29.30 -4.64
CA THR A 190 21.18 27.95 -4.36
C THR A 190 20.99 27.12 -5.63
N GLU A 191 20.35 27.70 -6.65
CA GLU A 191 20.12 27.02 -7.93
C GLU A 191 21.42 26.63 -8.63
N LEU A 192 22.44 27.51 -8.61
CA LEU A 192 23.75 27.22 -9.21
C LEU A 192 24.50 26.13 -8.43
N MET A 193 24.37 26.10 -7.10
CA MET A 193 24.96 25.06 -6.26
C MET A 193 24.31 23.71 -6.53
N ILE A 194 22.98 23.63 -6.53
CA ILE A 194 22.24 22.40 -6.84
C ILE A 194 22.56 21.92 -8.26
N ARG A 195 22.58 22.82 -9.26
CA ARG A 195 22.97 22.47 -10.65
C ARG A 195 24.39 21.91 -10.73
N ARG A 196 25.34 22.43 -9.94
CA ARG A 196 26.70 21.88 -9.88
C ARG A 196 26.71 20.48 -9.31
N ILE A 197 25.95 20.23 -8.24
CA ILE A 197 25.85 18.91 -7.63
C ILE A 197 25.18 17.93 -8.59
N PHE A 198 24.05 18.28 -9.20
CA PHE A 198 23.37 17.42 -10.17
C PHE A 198 24.19 17.12 -11.42
N LYS A 199 25.01 18.06 -11.90
CA LYS A 199 25.94 17.79 -13.01
C LYS A 199 27.02 16.78 -12.66
N LYS A 200 27.38 16.64 -11.37
CA LYS A 200 28.36 15.67 -10.89
C LYS A 200 27.74 14.31 -10.58
N ILE A 201 26.43 14.26 -10.28
CA ILE A 201 25.73 13.02 -9.96
C ILE A 201 25.46 12.24 -11.26
N GLY A 202 26.10 11.08 -11.40
CA GLY A 202 25.84 10.12 -12.48
C GLY A 202 24.63 9.24 -12.18
N THR A 203 24.73 7.94 -12.46
CA THR A 203 23.70 6.95 -12.08
C THR A 203 23.63 6.69 -10.58
N GLU A 204 24.72 6.93 -9.85
CA GLU A 204 24.77 6.85 -8.39
C GLU A 204 25.50 8.07 -7.83
N ALA A 205 24.97 8.64 -6.74
CA ALA A 205 25.65 9.69 -5.99
C ALA A 205 26.67 9.07 -5.04
N SER A 206 27.92 9.58 -5.04
CA SER A 206 28.92 9.19 -4.05
C SER A 206 28.54 9.68 -2.65
N GLU A 207 29.12 9.11 -1.59
CA GLU A 207 28.90 9.58 -0.21
C GLU A 207 29.27 11.06 -0.03
N GLU A 208 30.35 11.51 -0.68
CA GLU A 208 30.77 12.92 -0.68
C GLU A 208 29.72 13.83 -1.34
N GLN A 209 29.12 13.40 -2.46
CA GLN A 209 28.07 14.16 -3.14
C GLN A 209 26.77 14.21 -2.31
N GLN A 210 26.51 13.16 -1.53
CA GLN A 210 25.36 13.11 -0.63
C GLN A 210 25.54 14.07 0.55
N GLN A 211 26.73 14.08 1.16
CA GLN A 211 27.08 15.05 2.21
C GLN A 211 27.07 16.49 1.68
N GLU A 212 27.61 16.73 0.47
CA GLU A 212 27.56 18.05 -0.19
C GLU A 212 26.10 18.49 -0.40
N MET A 213 25.20 17.56 -0.77
CA MET A 213 23.78 17.86 -0.95
C MET A 213 23.06 18.13 0.38
N GLU A 214 23.31 17.34 1.42
CA GLU A 214 22.72 17.51 2.76
C GLU A 214 23.09 18.88 3.35
N GLN A 215 24.37 19.27 3.25
CA GLN A 215 24.82 20.59 3.70
C GLN A 215 24.16 21.74 2.95
N VAL A 216 23.94 21.58 1.64
CA VAL A 216 23.24 22.60 0.84
C VAL A 216 21.76 22.61 1.20
N LEU A 217 21.13 21.45 1.38
CA LEU A 217 19.71 21.30 1.74
C LEU A 217 19.36 22.08 3.00
N HIS A 218 20.16 21.94 4.05
CA HIS A 218 19.93 22.65 5.32
C HIS A 218 19.99 24.18 5.22
N CYS A 219 20.59 24.73 4.15
CA CYS A 219 20.61 26.17 3.94
C CYS A 219 19.22 26.70 3.53
N GLY A 220 18.45 25.92 2.75
CA GLY A 220 17.13 26.30 2.23
C GLY A 220 16.29 25.10 1.80
N PRO A 221 15.74 24.32 2.75
CA PRO A 221 15.10 23.06 2.43
C PRO A 221 13.93 23.20 1.46
N LYS A 222 13.09 24.23 1.61
CA LYS A 222 11.90 24.45 0.76
C LYS A 222 12.29 24.70 -0.70
N GLU A 223 13.21 25.60 -0.94
CA GLU A 223 13.68 26.03 -2.27
C GLU A 223 14.37 24.87 -2.99
N ILE A 224 15.21 24.13 -2.26
CA ILE A 224 15.99 23.02 -2.82
C ILE A 224 15.09 21.84 -3.16
N ILE A 225 14.14 21.50 -2.29
CA ILE A 225 13.16 20.44 -2.55
C ILE A 225 12.25 20.80 -3.73
N ASN A 226 11.81 22.05 -3.86
CA ASN A 226 11.07 22.50 -5.03
C ASN A 226 11.89 22.28 -6.31
N TYR A 227 13.17 22.63 -6.28
CA TYR A 227 14.07 22.38 -7.42
C TYR A 227 14.24 20.87 -7.71
N PHE A 228 14.30 20.00 -6.69
CA PHE A 228 14.32 18.55 -6.88
C PHE A 228 13.07 18.06 -7.60
N LEU A 229 11.90 18.57 -7.20
CA LEU A 229 10.62 18.23 -7.83
C LEU A 229 10.55 18.70 -9.28
N GLU A 230 10.95 19.94 -9.56
CA GLU A 230 11.05 20.45 -10.93
C GLU A 230 12.00 19.60 -11.79
N THR A 231 13.13 19.17 -11.20
CA THR A 231 14.12 18.33 -11.89
C THR A 231 13.57 16.95 -12.25
N ILE A 232 12.88 16.26 -11.35
CA ILE A 232 12.32 14.93 -11.67
C ILE A 232 11.15 15.01 -12.65
N ILE A 233 10.38 16.10 -12.62
CA ILE A 233 9.30 16.36 -13.58
C ILE A 233 9.86 16.59 -14.97
N ALA A 234 10.93 17.39 -15.09
CA ALA A 234 11.62 17.63 -16.36
C ALA A 234 12.41 16.41 -16.85
N TYR A 235 13.00 15.63 -15.94
CA TYR A 235 13.86 14.49 -16.23
C TYR A 235 13.45 13.25 -15.41
N PRO A 236 12.42 12.50 -15.84
CA PRO A 236 11.92 11.32 -15.10
C PRO A 236 12.98 10.24 -14.80
N ASN A 237 14.03 10.14 -15.62
CA ASN A 237 15.12 9.19 -15.39
C ASN A 237 15.94 9.50 -14.12
N PHE A 238 15.83 10.71 -13.56
CA PHE A 238 16.51 11.11 -12.33
C PHE A 238 15.78 10.70 -11.05
N ILE A 239 14.54 10.17 -11.12
CA ILE A 239 13.73 9.85 -9.94
C ILE A 239 14.48 8.92 -8.98
N THR A 240 15.08 7.84 -9.49
CA THR A 240 15.83 6.88 -8.65
C THR A 240 17.01 7.52 -7.94
N THR A 241 17.68 8.45 -8.60
CA THR A 241 18.81 9.20 -8.03
C THR A 241 18.34 10.11 -6.91
N ILE A 242 17.26 10.87 -7.15
CA ILE A 242 16.65 11.74 -6.15
C ILE A 242 16.14 10.95 -4.95
N VAL A 243 15.44 9.84 -5.17
CA VAL A 243 14.96 8.96 -4.09
C VAL A 243 16.13 8.49 -3.22
N LYS A 244 17.26 8.07 -3.81
CA LYS A 244 18.44 7.67 -3.04
C LYS A 244 19.04 8.83 -2.24
N VAL A 245 19.10 10.03 -2.82
CA VAL A 245 19.61 11.23 -2.13
C VAL A 245 18.69 11.58 -0.96
N VAL A 246 17.38 11.68 -1.22
CA VAL A 246 16.33 12.02 -0.25
C VAL A 246 16.15 10.93 0.81
N SER A 247 16.51 9.67 0.54
CA SER A 247 16.45 8.61 1.56
C SER A 247 17.47 8.77 2.70
N LYS A 248 18.48 9.63 2.51
CA LYS A 248 19.58 9.81 3.45
C LYS A 248 19.57 11.14 4.19
N ILE A 249 18.61 12.01 3.86
CA ILE A 249 18.41 13.30 4.53
C ILE A 249 17.45 13.13 5.72
N ASP A 250 17.13 14.23 6.40
CA ASP A 250 16.34 14.18 7.63
C ASP A 250 14.87 13.83 7.40
N LYS A 251 14.25 13.20 8.40
CA LYS A 251 12.85 12.77 8.30
C LYS A 251 11.90 13.94 8.08
N TRP A 252 12.16 15.09 8.70
CA TRP A 252 11.34 16.29 8.54
C TRP A 252 11.47 16.89 7.13
N GLU A 253 12.63 16.76 6.48
CA GLU A 253 12.85 17.20 5.11
C GLU A 253 12.17 16.26 4.11
N ILE A 254 12.20 14.94 4.37
CA ILE A 254 11.37 13.97 3.65
C ILE A 254 9.88 14.31 3.82
N SER A 255 9.47 14.65 5.05
CA SER A 255 8.11 15.09 5.35
C SER A 255 7.72 16.38 4.61
N LEU A 256 8.65 17.32 4.44
CA LEU A 256 8.45 18.54 3.66
C LEU A 256 8.29 18.22 2.16
N MET A 257 9.13 17.34 1.60
CA MET A 257 9.01 16.90 0.21
C MET A 257 7.70 16.14 -0.04
N ASN A 258 7.33 15.21 0.83
CA ASN A 258 6.05 14.50 0.75
C ASN A 258 4.86 15.48 0.80
N SER A 259 4.94 16.52 1.63
CA SER A 259 3.91 17.56 1.69
C SER A 259 3.76 18.33 0.39
N ILE A 260 4.88 18.76 -0.20
CA ILE A 260 4.87 19.49 -1.48
C ILE A 260 4.33 18.58 -2.60
N VAL A 261 4.72 17.31 -2.61
CA VAL A 261 4.19 16.30 -3.56
C VAL A 261 2.69 16.09 -3.39
N CYS A 262 2.20 15.95 -2.16
CA CYS A 262 0.77 15.78 -1.87
C CYS A 262 -0.04 16.97 -2.40
N LYS A 263 0.43 18.20 -2.12
CA LYS A 263 -0.22 19.42 -2.62
C LYS A 263 -0.22 19.46 -4.15
N ARG A 264 0.93 19.20 -4.78
CA ARG A 264 1.03 19.21 -6.25
C ARG A 264 0.13 18.17 -6.90
N LEU A 265 0.02 16.98 -6.32
CA LEU A 265 -0.91 15.94 -6.78
C LEU A 265 -2.36 16.38 -6.68
N HIS A 266 -2.75 17.03 -5.58
CA HIS A 266 -4.11 17.55 -5.42
C HIS A 266 -4.44 18.61 -6.48
N GLU A 267 -3.54 19.56 -6.72
CA GLU A 267 -3.68 20.57 -7.77
C GLU A 267 -3.80 19.95 -9.16
N LEU A 268 -2.89 19.03 -9.50
CA LEU A 268 -2.90 18.33 -10.79
C LEU A 268 -4.18 17.54 -11.02
N ASN A 269 -4.66 16.81 -9.99
CA ASN A 269 -5.90 16.05 -10.10
C ASN A 269 -7.10 16.97 -10.37
N ASN A 270 -7.18 18.12 -9.70
CA ASN A 270 -8.22 19.12 -9.97
C ASN A 270 -8.12 19.69 -11.40
N GLU A 271 -6.91 20.01 -11.87
CA GLU A 271 -6.66 20.45 -13.26
C GLU A 271 -7.10 19.40 -14.29
N ILE A 272 -6.80 18.12 -14.04
CA ILE A 272 -7.16 17.00 -14.91
C ILE A 272 -8.68 16.81 -14.94
N ILE A 273 -9.35 16.83 -13.78
CA ILE A 273 -10.82 16.72 -13.69
C ILE A 273 -11.48 17.86 -14.47
N GLU A 274 -11.03 19.09 -14.28
CA GLU A 274 -11.59 20.24 -15.00
C GLU A 274 -11.41 20.11 -16.52
N ASN A 275 -10.24 19.66 -16.96
CA ASN A 275 -9.98 19.44 -18.39
C ASN A 275 -10.77 18.26 -18.96
N LEU A 276 -11.03 17.20 -18.19
CA LEU A 276 -11.92 16.10 -18.58
C LEU A 276 -13.36 16.60 -18.79
N GLU A 277 -13.88 17.43 -17.89
CA GLU A 277 -15.21 18.02 -18.02
C GLU A 277 -15.31 19.00 -19.20
N ARG A 278 -14.26 19.80 -19.45
CA ARG A 278 -14.17 20.66 -20.63
C ARG A 278 -14.16 19.81 -21.90
N LYS A 279 -13.32 18.79 -21.97
CA LYS A 279 -13.22 17.88 -23.12
C LYS A 279 -14.58 17.25 -23.44
N LYS A 280 -15.27 16.69 -22.44
CA LYS A 280 -16.60 16.08 -22.60
C LYS A 280 -17.65 17.05 -23.18
N ARG A 281 -17.58 18.34 -22.82
CA ARG A 281 -18.46 19.38 -23.38
C ARG A 281 -18.18 19.63 -24.86
N PHE A 282 -16.92 19.63 -25.28
CA PHE A 282 -16.52 19.90 -26.66
C PHE A 282 -16.62 18.68 -27.58
N ASP A 283 -16.49 17.46 -27.06
CA ASP A 283 -16.57 16.20 -27.84
C ASP A 283 -17.92 16.00 -28.53
N THR A 284 -18.99 16.62 -28.02
CA THR A 284 -20.34 16.53 -28.59
C THR A 284 -20.63 17.59 -29.66
N ASN A 285 -19.67 18.47 -29.95
CA ASN A 285 -19.84 19.59 -30.87
C ASN A 285 -19.01 19.37 -32.15
N ASP A 286 -19.69 19.30 -33.30
CA ASP A 286 -19.06 19.00 -34.59
C ASP A 286 -18.23 20.15 -35.19
N SER A 287 -18.25 21.34 -34.58
CA SER A 287 -17.46 22.48 -35.07
C SER A 287 -15.95 22.23 -34.97
N GLU A 288 -15.21 22.70 -35.98
CA GLU A 288 -13.75 22.55 -36.05
C GLU A 288 -13.04 23.19 -34.85
N ILE A 289 -13.54 24.33 -34.39
CA ILE A 289 -13.07 25.02 -33.19
C ILE A 289 -13.24 24.13 -31.94
N ALA A 290 -14.39 23.48 -31.78
CA ALA A 290 -14.63 22.57 -30.65
C ALA A 290 -13.70 21.35 -30.69
N LYS A 291 -13.42 20.81 -31.87
CA LYS A 291 -12.45 19.72 -32.04
C LYS A 291 -11.04 20.13 -31.60
N THR A 292 -10.56 21.30 -32.03
CA THR A 292 -9.25 21.83 -31.59
C THR A 292 -9.19 22.06 -30.08
N PHE A 293 -10.27 22.55 -29.45
CA PHE A 293 -10.34 22.69 -28.00
C PHE A 293 -10.36 21.35 -27.28
N SER A 294 -11.07 20.34 -27.80
CA SER A 294 -11.06 18.98 -27.25
C SER A 294 -9.67 18.35 -27.31
N GLU A 295 -8.99 18.45 -28.47
CA GLU A 295 -7.62 17.96 -28.64
C GLU A 295 -6.66 18.62 -27.66
N ARG A 296 -6.76 19.96 -27.50
CA ARG A 296 -5.95 20.68 -26.52
C ARG A 296 -6.21 20.21 -25.09
N CYS A 297 -7.46 20.01 -24.70
CA CYS A 297 -7.80 19.45 -23.38
C CYS A 297 -7.23 18.04 -23.21
N GLY A 298 -7.30 17.20 -24.26
CA GLY A 298 -6.68 15.87 -24.29
C GLY A 298 -5.17 15.92 -24.03
N ASN A 299 -4.45 16.81 -24.71
CA ASN A 299 -3.01 16.98 -24.53
C ASN A 299 -2.65 17.46 -23.11
N GLU A 300 -3.44 18.36 -22.52
CA GLU A 300 -3.21 18.81 -21.14
C GLU A 300 -3.49 17.70 -20.11
N ILE A 301 -4.52 16.87 -20.34
CA ILE A 301 -4.78 15.67 -19.50
C ILE A 301 -3.60 14.70 -19.57
N GLU A 302 -3.07 14.43 -20.77
CA GLU A 302 -1.93 13.52 -20.94
C GLU A 302 -0.66 14.05 -20.28
N LYS A 303 -0.39 15.36 -20.40
CA LYS A 303 0.72 16.02 -19.69
C LYS A 303 0.54 15.89 -18.18
N GLY A 304 -0.65 16.19 -17.65
CA GLY A 304 -0.96 16.06 -16.23
C GLY A 304 -0.71 14.65 -15.71
N ARG A 305 -1.23 13.64 -16.42
CA ARG A 305 -1.02 12.21 -16.09
C ARG A 305 0.45 11.79 -16.12
N SER A 306 1.24 12.35 -17.05
CA SER A 306 2.68 12.12 -17.08
C SER A 306 3.38 12.64 -15.82
N VAL A 307 2.99 13.83 -15.35
CA VAL A 307 3.51 14.41 -14.10
C VAL A 307 3.07 13.59 -12.89
N GLU A 308 1.80 13.18 -12.81
CA GLU A 308 1.31 12.30 -11.74
C GLU A 308 2.14 11.01 -11.64
N MET A 309 2.44 10.36 -12.77
CA MET A 309 3.27 9.16 -12.80
C MET A 309 4.67 9.37 -12.22
N VAL A 310 5.29 10.52 -12.50
CA VAL A 310 6.60 10.89 -11.92
C VAL A 310 6.49 11.01 -10.40
N LEU A 311 5.46 11.72 -9.92
CA LEU A 311 5.24 11.93 -8.49
C LEU A 311 4.90 10.62 -7.75
N PHE A 312 4.12 9.73 -8.36
CA PHE A 312 3.85 8.39 -7.83
C PHE A 312 5.11 7.51 -7.77
N SER A 313 5.97 7.62 -8.79
CA SER A 313 7.26 6.90 -8.79
C SER A 313 8.18 7.39 -7.67
N TYR A 314 8.17 8.69 -7.37
CA TYR A 314 8.87 9.24 -6.20
C TYR A 314 8.31 8.67 -4.89
N LEU A 315 7.00 8.75 -4.66
CA LEU A 315 6.36 8.25 -3.44
C LEU A 315 6.62 6.75 -3.25
N GLY A 316 6.44 5.96 -4.31
CA GLY A 316 6.71 4.51 -4.30
C GLY A 316 8.17 4.18 -4.00
N GLY A 317 9.11 4.99 -4.49
CA GLY A 317 10.53 4.85 -4.19
C GLY A 317 10.88 5.20 -2.74
N ILE A 318 10.34 6.30 -2.20
CA ILE A 318 10.61 6.72 -0.81
C ILE A 318 9.97 5.79 0.22
N CYS A 319 8.83 5.15 -0.09
CA CYS A 319 8.21 4.14 0.78
C CYS A 319 9.15 2.99 1.15
N GLU A 320 10.19 2.74 0.35
CA GLU A 320 11.22 1.73 0.65
C GLU A 320 12.14 2.13 1.81
N PHE A 321 12.27 3.44 2.07
CA PHE A 321 13.22 4.02 3.02
C PHE A 321 12.54 4.68 4.23
N GLU A 322 11.38 5.30 4.05
CA GLU A 322 10.66 6.02 5.11
C GLU A 322 9.20 5.57 5.21
N GLU A 323 8.89 4.79 6.25
CA GLU A 323 7.57 4.19 6.49
C GLU A 323 6.47 5.24 6.74
N ASP A 324 6.82 6.39 7.33
CA ASP A 324 5.85 7.46 7.56
C ASP A 324 5.23 7.99 6.25
N THR A 325 5.85 7.75 5.09
CA THR A 325 5.33 8.06 3.75
C THR A 325 3.97 7.39 3.47
N PHE A 326 3.70 6.23 4.06
CA PHE A 326 2.40 5.56 3.91
C PHE A 326 1.24 6.36 4.53
N LYS A 327 1.50 7.13 5.59
CA LYS A 327 0.50 8.04 6.18
C LYS A 327 0.16 9.19 5.23
N TRP A 328 1.15 9.68 4.48
CA TRP A 328 0.96 10.69 3.44
C TRP A 328 0.12 10.14 2.29
N ILE A 329 0.41 8.92 1.83
CA ILE A 329 -0.37 8.23 0.80
C ILE A 329 -1.84 8.10 1.20
N LYS A 330 -2.12 7.71 2.44
CA LYS A 330 -3.49 7.67 2.96
C LYS A 330 -4.21 9.00 2.83
N ILE A 331 -3.54 10.10 3.16
CA ILE A 331 -4.12 11.44 3.05
C ILE A 331 -4.38 11.84 1.59
N ILE A 332 -3.52 11.42 0.66
CA ILE A 332 -3.77 11.63 -0.77
C ILE A 332 -5.08 10.91 -1.18
N PHE A 333 -5.31 9.68 -0.73
CA PHE A 333 -6.58 8.98 -0.98
C PHE A 333 -7.78 9.71 -0.36
N GLU A 334 -7.66 10.18 0.87
CA GLU A 334 -8.74 10.90 1.57
C GLU A 334 -9.08 12.25 0.89
N GLN A 335 -8.08 12.95 0.32
CA GLN A 335 -8.28 14.26 -0.31
C GLN A 335 -8.77 14.19 -1.76
N ASN A 336 -8.30 13.22 -2.53
CA ASN A 336 -8.54 13.15 -3.98
C ASN A 336 -9.65 12.15 -4.36
N GLY A 337 -10.16 11.38 -3.41
CA GLY A 337 -11.12 10.31 -3.68
C GLY A 337 -10.47 9.11 -4.39
N PHE A 338 -11.27 8.26 -5.04
CA PHE A 338 -10.75 7.10 -5.77
C PHE A 338 -11.01 7.23 -7.28
N GLY A 339 -10.01 6.87 -8.09
CA GLY A 339 -10.07 6.90 -9.56
C GLY A 339 -8.84 6.24 -10.19
N GLU A 340 -8.66 6.36 -11.52
CA GLU A 340 -7.57 5.73 -12.29
C GLU A 340 -6.17 5.96 -11.71
N TRP A 341 -5.92 7.16 -11.17
CA TRP A 341 -4.64 7.50 -10.56
C TRP A 341 -4.27 6.60 -9.37
N VAL A 342 -5.25 6.02 -8.66
CA VAL A 342 -5.01 5.09 -7.55
C VAL A 342 -4.36 3.81 -8.06
N TYR A 343 -4.82 3.30 -9.20
CA TYR A 343 -4.19 2.14 -9.84
C TYR A 343 -2.73 2.43 -10.19
N HIS A 344 -2.45 3.63 -10.70
CA HIS A 344 -1.10 4.07 -11.04
C HIS A 344 -0.19 4.19 -9.82
N MET A 345 -0.67 4.86 -8.76
CA MET A 345 0.07 4.98 -7.50
C MET A 345 0.38 3.61 -6.89
N LEU A 346 -0.62 2.73 -6.79
CA LEU A 346 -0.43 1.36 -6.26
C LEU A 346 0.51 0.55 -7.15
N SER A 347 0.46 0.75 -8.47
CA SER A 347 1.39 0.09 -9.41
C SER A 347 2.83 0.47 -9.12
N GLU A 348 3.10 1.76 -8.88
CA GLU A 348 4.45 2.23 -8.54
C GLU A 348 4.90 1.78 -7.16
N ILE A 349 4.04 1.86 -6.14
CA ILE A 349 4.36 1.37 -4.78
C ILE A 349 4.69 -0.12 -4.82
N ILE A 350 3.88 -0.96 -5.46
CA ILE A 350 4.12 -2.41 -5.53
C ILE A 350 5.33 -2.75 -6.40
N ARG A 351 5.67 -1.91 -7.37
CA ARG A 351 6.84 -2.10 -8.25
C ARG A 351 8.15 -1.73 -7.54
N LEU A 352 8.14 -0.68 -6.74
CA LEU A 352 9.34 -0.07 -6.16
C LEU A 352 9.61 -0.47 -4.71
N CYS A 353 8.56 -0.73 -3.92
CA CYS A 353 8.68 -1.08 -2.51
C CYS A 353 8.64 -2.60 -2.30
N GLU A 354 9.46 -3.10 -1.37
CA GLU A 354 9.48 -4.50 -0.98
C GLU A 354 8.08 -4.96 -0.54
N ARG A 355 7.69 -6.16 -0.99
CA ARG A 355 6.34 -6.66 -0.78
C ARG A 355 5.93 -6.76 0.68
N SER A 356 6.87 -7.10 1.56
CA SER A 356 6.64 -7.20 3.01
C SER A 356 6.37 -5.83 3.64
N LYS A 357 7.11 -4.79 3.23
CA LYS A 357 7.02 -3.43 3.74
C LYS A 357 5.68 -2.78 3.41
N TRP A 358 5.31 -2.71 2.13
CA TRP A 358 4.05 -2.04 1.77
C TRP A 358 2.83 -2.76 2.33
N VAL A 359 2.85 -4.10 2.40
CA VAL A 359 1.74 -4.87 3.00
C VAL A 359 1.57 -4.52 4.46
N ASN A 360 2.65 -4.57 5.25
CA ASN A 360 2.58 -4.28 6.68
C ASN A 360 2.14 -2.83 6.92
N ASN A 361 2.71 -1.87 6.20
CA ASN A 361 2.37 -0.45 6.37
C ASN A 361 0.92 -0.14 5.94
N PHE A 362 0.43 -0.69 4.82
CA PHE A 362 -0.99 -0.52 4.45
C PHE A 362 -1.96 -1.12 5.49
N VAL A 363 -1.56 -2.18 6.20
CA VAL A 363 -2.37 -2.71 7.31
C VAL A 363 -2.30 -1.80 8.53
N GLN A 364 -1.11 -1.35 8.94
CA GLN A 364 -0.97 -0.44 10.08
C GLN A 364 -1.76 0.87 9.87
N GLU A 365 -1.80 1.37 8.64
CA GLU A 365 -2.55 2.56 8.27
C GLU A 365 -4.07 2.33 8.09
N ASN A 366 -4.56 1.09 8.25
CA ASN A 366 -5.96 0.68 8.05
C ASN A 366 -6.50 1.03 6.65
N ILE A 367 -5.70 0.79 5.61
CA ILE A 367 -6.10 1.08 4.22
C ILE A 367 -6.08 -0.15 3.31
N LEU A 368 -5.47 -1.28 3.71
CA LEU A 368 -5.36 -2.44 2.82
C LEU A 368 -6.73 -3.01 2.40
N ILE A 369 -7.66 -3.23 3.34
CA ILE A 369 -8.98 -3.81 3.02
C ILE A 369 -9.84 -2.78 2.27
N GLU A 370 -9.75 -1.51 2.65
CA GLU A 370 -10.38 -0.42 1.93
C GLU A 370 -9.95 -0.39 0.46
N LEU A 371 -8.64 -0.43 0.19
CA LEU A 371 -8.11 -0.44 -1.17
C LEU A 371 -8.60 -1.64 -1.97
N ILE A 372 -8.67 -2.84 -1.37
CA ILE A 372 -9.24 -4.02 -2.03
C ILE A 372 -10.70 -3.76 -2.45
N GLY A 373 -11.52 -3.22 -1.53
CA GLY A 373 -12.92 -2.88 -1.82
C GLY A 373 -13.06 -1.81 -2.90
N VAL A 374 -12.20 -0.80 -2.88
CA VAL A 374 -12.15 0.24 -3.93
C VAL A 374 -11.78 -0.36 -5.28
N MET A 375 -10.74 -1.21 -5.35
CA MET A 375 -10.38 -1.86 -6.62
C MET A 375 -11.57 -2.64 -7.18
N GLU A 376 -12.35 -3.28 -6.32
CA GLU A 376 -13.55 -4.01 -6.72
C GLU A 376 -14.62 -3.08 -7.31
N ILE A 377 -14.92 -1.96 -6.63
CA ILE A 377 -15.93 -0.98 -7.06
C ILE A 377 -15.51 -0.31 -8.37
N GLU A 378 -14.26 0.16 -8.47
CA GLU A 378 -13.74 0.82 -9.66
C GLU A 378 -13.72 -0.13 -10.86
N ARG A 379 -13.31 -1.38 -10.68
CA ARG A 379 -13.36 -2.41 -11.73
C ARG A 379 -14.74 -2.54 -12.36
N MET A 380 -15.81 -2.47 -11.56
CA MET A 380 -17.19 -2.64 -12.05
C MET A 380 -17.68 -1.50 -12.96
N LYS A 381 -16.96 -0.37 -13.04
CA LYS A 381 -17.27 0.73 -13.97
C LYS A 381 -16.88 0.43 -15.41
N TYR A 382 -16.01 -0.56 -15.63
CA TYR A 382 -15.47 -0.90 -16.96
C TYR A 382 -16.18 -2.12 -17.53
N GLU A 383 -16.48 -2.11 -18.84
CA GLU A 383 -17.23 -3.16 -19.55
C GLU A 383 -16.41 -4.43 -19.84
N LYS A 384 -15.72 -4.98 -18.83
CA LYS A 384 -14.88 -6.19 -18.96
C LYS A 384 -13.80 -6.06 -20.04
N ASP A 385 -13.29 -4.86 -20.18
CA ASP A 385 -12.21 -4.46 -21.08
C ASP A 385 -10.82 -4.67 -20.44
N GLU A 386 -9.79 -4.07 -21.04
CA GLU A 386 -8.41 -4.15 -20.53
C GLU A 386 -8.25 -3.47 -19.16
N TRP A 387 -9.01 -2.40 -18.88
CA TRP A 387 -8.99 -1.73 -17.59
C TRP A 387 -9.63 -2.60 -16.51
N TYR A 388 -10.76 -3.25 -16.80
CA TYR A 388 -11.35 -4.25 -15.90
C TYR A 388 -10.31 -5.29 -15.45
N ASP A 389 -9.53 -5.82 -16.40
CA ASP A 389 -8.48 -6.80 -16.10
C ASP A 389 -7.29 -6.20 -15.32
N CYS A 390 -6.90 -4.95 -15.58
CA CYS A 390 -5.88 -4.24 -14.79
C CYS A 390 -6.31 -4.08 -13.33
N TRP A 391 -7.51 -3.57 -13.08
CA TRP A 391 -8.05 -3.42 -11.72
C TRP A 391 -8.19 -4.75 -11.00
N SER A 392 -8.74 -5.77 -11.68
CA SER A 392 -8.79 -7.15 -11.18
C SER A 392 -7.40 -7.69 -10.84
N LYS A 393 -6.36 -7.35 -11.60
CA LYS A 393 -4.98 -7.77 -11.31
C LYS A 393 -4.42 -7.08 -10.10
N MET A 394 -4.71 -5.79 -9.92
CA MET A 394 -4.30 -5.03 -8.75
C MET A 394 -4.97 -5.53 -7.47
N GLU A 395 -6.29 -5.68 -7.48
CA GLU A 395 -7.08 -6.25 -6.39
C GLU A 395 -6.49 -7.59 -5.92
N ARG A 396 -6.20 -8.50 -6.86
CA ARG A 396 -5.63 -9.81 -6.54
C ARG A 396 -4.19 -9.73 -6.03
N LYS A 397 -3.41 -8.73 -6.42
CA LYS A 397 -2.08 -8.49 -5.84
C LYS A 397 -2.18 -8.05 -4.38
N LEU A 398 -3.13 -7.16 -4.06
CA LEU A 398 -3.39 -6.71 -2.69
C LEU A 398 -3.88 -7.86 -1.81
N ILE A 399 -4.84 -8.66 -2.28
CA ILE A 399 -5.34 -9.86 -1.56
C ILE A 399 -4.21 -10.87 -1.31
N LYS A 400 -3.35 -11.13 -2.31
CA LYS A 400 -2.17 -11.97 -2.11
C LYS A 400 -1.16 -11.35 -1.14
N GLY A 401 -1.17 -10.05 -0.92
CA GLY A 401 -0.37 -9.38 0.08
C GLY A 401 -0.61 -9.92 1.49
N LEU A 402 -1.86 -10.33 1.79
CA LEU A 402 -2.25 -10.91 3.09
C LEU A 402 -1.43 -12.14 3.48
N ASP A 403 -0.87 -12.86 2.50
CA ASP A 403 0.02 -14.01 2.73
C ASP A 403 1.34 -13.61 3.43
N LEU A 404 1.65 -12.32 3.58
CA LEU A 404 2.85 -11.82 4.26
C LEU A 404 2.57 -11.32 5.68
N LEU A 405 1.31 -11.26 6.10
CA LEU A 405 0.95 -10.77 7.43
C LEU A 405 1.30 -11.78 8.53
N SER A 406 1.67 -11.24 9.69
CA SER A 406 1.88 -12.00 10.93
C SER A 406 0.68 -11.84 11.88
N GLU A 407 0.53 -12.75 12.85
CA GLU A 407 -0.56 -12.72 13.84
C GLU A 407 -0.65 -11.39 14.61
N LYS A 408 0.46 -10.62 14.69
CA LYS A 408 0.46 -9.28 15.30
C LYS A 408 -0.52 -8.30 14.62
N ASN A 409 -0.79 -8.50 13.33
CA ASN A 409 -1.69 -7.67 12.54
C ASN A 409 -3.17 -8.09 12.65
N GLU A 410 -3.47 -9.18 13.37
CA GLU A 410 -4.81 -9.79 13.43
C GLU A 410 -5.89 -8.81 13.92
N GLN A 411 -5.59 -8.02 14.97
CA GLN A 411 -6.58 -7.11 15.52
C GLN A 411 -7.00 -6.05 14.48
N ILE A 412 -5.99 -5.40 13.91
CA ILE A 412 -6.11 -4.29 12.96
C ILE A 412 -6.85 -4.74 11.70
N ILE A 413 -6.42 -5.85 11.09
CA ILE A 413 -7.02 -6.34 9.84
C ILE A 413 -8.49 -6.72 10.02
N PHE A 414 -8.87 -7.34 11.14
CA PHE A 414 -10.25 -7.75 11.36
C PHE A 414 -11.17 -6.59 11.72
N ASP A 415 -10.66 -5.55 12.37
CA ASP A 415 -11.45 -4.33 12.60
C ASP A 415 -11.70 -3.61 11.26
N ASP A 416 -10.71 -3.59 10.37
CA ASP A 416 -10.85 -3.08 9.00
C ASP A 416 -11.86 -3.92 8.19
N ILE A 417 -11.78 -5.26 8.26
CA ILE A 417 -12.76 -6.17 7.66
C ILE A 417 -14.18 -5.88 8.16
N LYS A 418 -14.40 -5.69 9.46
CA LYS A 418 -15.75 -5.38 10.00
C LYS A 418 -16.32 -4.09 9.43
N LYS A 419 -15.47 -3.10 9.15
CA LYS A 419 -15.87 -1.82 8.56
C LYS A 419 -16.29 -1.97 7.09
N TYR A 420 -15.59 -2.82 6.35
CA TYR A 420 -15.76 -2.95 4.89
C TYR A 420 -16.53 -4.20 4.43
N CYS A 421 -16.85 -5.15 5.31
CA CYS A 421 -17.47 -6.43 4.93
C CYS A 421 -18.81 -6.30 4.21
N ARG A 422 -19.58 -5.24 4.48
CA ARG A 422 -20.87 -4.96 3.82
C ARG A 422 -20.74 -4.26 2.47
N LYS A 423 -19.56 -3.75 2.14
CA LYS A 423 -19.29 -2.98 0.91
C LYS A 423 -18.60 -3.80 -0.18
N MET A 424 -18.13 -5.01 0.17
CA MET A 424 -17.38 -5.90 -0.70
C MET A 424 -18.24 -7.11 -1.06
N LYS A 425 -18.03 -7.70 -2.24
CA LYS A 425 -18.73 -8.94 -2.58
C LYS A 425 -18.37 -10.07 -1.62
N PRO A 426 -19.35 -10.88 -1.18
CA PRO A 426 -19.11 -11.96 -0.23
C PRO A 426 -18.06 -12.97 -0.69
N GLU A 427 -17.97 -13.26 -2.00
CA GLU A 427 -16.98 -14.17 -2.57
C GLU A 427 -15.53 -13.67 -2.45
N VAL A 428 -15.30 -12.35 -2.56
CA VAL A 428 -13.98 -11.74 -2.36
C VAL A 428 -13.61 -11.76 -0.88
N MET A 429 -14.58 -11.44 -0.02
CA MET A 429 -14.39 -11.48 1.43
C MET A 429 -14.05 -12.89 1.92
N TRP A 430 -14.65 -13.93 1.35
CA TRP A 430 -14.29 -15.32 1.64
C TRP A 430 -12.84 -15.64 1.27
N GLU A 431 -12.34 -15.13 0.14
CA GLU A 431 -10.91 -15.30 -0.23
C GLU A 431 -9.99 -14.66 0.83
N ILE A 432 -10.32 -13.44 1.27
CA ILE A 432 -9.57 -12.72 2.33
C ILE A 432 -9.55 -13.54 3.62
N ILE A 433 -10.73 -13.98 4.09
CA ILE A 433 -10.86 -14.72 5.34
C ILE A 433 -10.11 -16.04 5.28
N ARG A 434 -10.24 -16.83 4.20
CA ARG A 434 -9.50 -18.09 4.06
C ARG A 434 -8.00 -17.88 4.16
N ARG A 435 -7.46 -16.85 3.51
CA ARG A 435 -6.02 -16.52 3.59
C ARG A 435 -5.57 -16.16 5.00
N LEU A 436 -6.37 -15.39 5.73
CA LEU A 436 -6.07 -15.03 7.13
C LEU A 436 -6.16 -16.26 8.05
N GLU A 437 -7.15 -17.13 7.84
CA GLU A 437 -7.29 -18.37 8.62
C GLU A 437 -6.11 -19.34 8.40
N LYS A 438 -5.56 -19.41 7.18
CA LYS A 438 -4.31 -20.15 6.90
C LYS A 438 -3.12 -19.62 7.69
N LYS A 439 -3.14 -18.35 8.09
CA LYS A 439 -2.12 -17.71 8.93
C LYS A 439 -2.38 -17.87 10.43
N GLY A 440 -3.41 -18.62 10.83
CA GLY A 440 -3.76 -18.82 12.24
C GLY A 440 -4.66 -17.73 12.82
N MET A 441 -4.99 -16.69 12.05
CA MET A 441 -5.82 -15.58 12.50
C MET A 441 -7.30 -15.97 12.45
N LYS A 442 -8.00 -16.01 13.59
CA LYS A 442 -9.38 -16.51 13.69
C LYS A 442 -10.23 -15.64 14.62
N LYS A 443 -11.18 -14.90 14.03
CA LYS A 443 -12.20 -14.13 14.78
C LYS A 443 -13.66 -14.52 14.51
N GLY A 444 -13.91 -15.59 13.76
CA GLY A 444 -15.27 -16.06 13.49
C GLY A 444 -16.13 -15.11 12.64
N ILE A 445 -15.52 -14.21 11.88
CA ILE A 445 -16.22 -13.39 10.88
C ILE A 445 -16.52 -14.30 9.69
N LYS A 446 -17.79 -14.42 9.32
CA LYS A 446 -18.23 -15.15 8.13
C LYS A 446 -19.06 -14.22 7.24
N PRO A 447 -18.74 -14.09 5.95
CA PRO A 447 -19.63 -13.47 4.98
C PRO A 447 -20.91 -14.29 4.91
N ILE A 448 -22.05 -13.63 4.85
CA ILE A 448 -23.35 -14.28 4.77
C ILE A 448 -23.95 -13.98 3.41
N MET A 449 -24.47 -15.00 2.75
CA MET A 449 -25.26 -14.85 1.54
C MET A 449 -26.61 -14.20 1.87
N GLU A 450 -27.02 -13.19 1.09
CA GLU A 450 -28.33 -12.58 1.25
C GLU A 450 -29.47 -13.55 0.91
N LYS A 451 -30.58 -13.49 1.69
CA LYS A 451 -31.79 -14.28 1.41
C LYS A 451 -32.41 -13.85 0.08
N GLN A 452 -32.78 -14.80 -0.76
CA GLN A 452 -33.40 -14.53 -2.07
C GLN A 452 -34.92 -14.31 -1.91
N GLN A 453 -35.44 -13.25 -2.52
CA GLN A 453 -36.87 -12.96 -2.56
C GLN A 453 -37.63 -14.04 -3.36
N GLY A 454 -38.80 -14.46 -2.85
CA GLY A 454 -39.62 -15.47 -3.50
C GLY A 454 -39.15 -16.92 -3.34
N VAL A 455 -38.10 -17.17 -2.54
CA VAL A 455 -37.66 -18.51 -2.14
C VAL A 455 -38.11 -18.78 -0.70
N ASP A 456 -38.59 -20.00 -0.45
CA ASP A 456 -39.00 -20.44 0.88
C ASP A 456 -37.88 -20.25 1.94
N GLU A 457 -38.24 -19.91 3.17
CA GLU A 457 -37.27 -19.60 4.22
C GLU A 457 -36.37 -20.80 4.57
N TYR A 458 -36.92 -22.00 4.54
CA TYR A 458 -36.17 -23.22 4.80
C TYR A 458 -35.17 -23.50 3.67
N GLU A 459 -35.58 -23.32 2.41
CA GLU A 459 -34.67 -23.45 1.26
C GLU A 459 -33.60 -22.37 1.23
N ASN A 460 -33.93 -21.13 1.62
CA ASN A 460 -32.94 -20.06 1.79
C ASN A 460 -31.89 -20.43 2.85
N ASN A 461 -32.30 -20.98 3.99
CA ASN A 461 -31.38 -21.41 5.04
C ASN A 461 -30.46 -22.57 4.58
N GLU A 462 -31.01 -23.55 3.84
CA GLU A 462 -30.21 -24.64 3.24
C GLU A 462 -29.16 -24.08 2.26
N ARG A 463 -29.59 -23.16 1.38
CA ARG A 463 -28.72 -22.49 0.40
C ARG A 463 -27.59 -21.72 1.07
N ILE A 464 -27.88 -20.97 2.13
CA ILE A 464 -26.88 -20.22 2.90
C ILE A 464 -25.83 -21.17 3.48
N VAL A 465 -26.26 -22.26 4.15
CA VAL A 465 -25.33 -23.24 4.73
C VAL A 465 -24.46 -23.89 3.65
N VAL A 466 -25.06 -24.32 2.54
CA VAL A 466 -24.31 -24.94 1.44
C VAL A 466 -23.31 -23.95 0.82
N TRP A 467 -23.73 -22.70 0.63
CA TRP A 467 -22.89 -21.64 0.09
C TRP A 467 -21.70 -21.34 1.02
N GLU A 468 -21.93 -21.21 2.33
CA GLU A 468 -20.88 -21.01 3.33
C GLU A 468 -19.88 -22.16 3.32
N HIS A 469 -20.35 -23.41 3.36
CA HIS A 469 -19.46 -24.57 3.32
C HIS A 469 -18.69 -24.63 2.01
N PHE A 470 -19.33 -24.36 0.87
CA PHE A 470 -18.66 -24.33 -0.43
C PHE A 470 -17.52 -23.31 -0.45
N PHE A 471 -17.78 -22.05 -0.09
CA PHE A 471 -16.76 -21.01 -0.10
C PHE A 471 -15.73 -21.16 1.03
N SER A 472 -16.02 -21.86 2.13
CA SER A 472 -15.01 -22.13 3.16
C SER A 472 -13.96 -23.17 2.76
N ILE A 473 -14.27 -24.05 1.78
CA ILE A 473 -13.33 -25.09 1.33
C ILE A 473 -12.16 -24.43 0.59
N ASP A 474 -10.94 -24.83 0.89
CA ASP A 474 -9.69 -24.39 0.24
C ASP A 474 -8.88 -25.61 -0.25
N ASN A 475 -7.83 -25.39 -1.04
CA ASN A 475 -6.94 -26.44 -1.54
C ASN A 475 -6.36 -27.30 -0.39
N ASP A 476 -6.00 -26.66 0.73
CA ASP A 476 -5.47 -27.34 1.91
C ASP A 476 -6.47 -28.32 2.56
N ILE A 477 -7.77 -28.14 2.28
CA ILE A 477 -8.87 -28.99 2.76
C ILE A 477 -9.13 -30.12 1.75
N LEU A 478 -8.98 -29.88 0.45
CA LEU A 478 -9.40 -30.81 -0.62
C LEU A 478 -8.49 -32.01 -0.84
N GLY A 479 -7.21 -31.95 -0.46
CA GLY A 479 -6.36 -33.12 -0.50
C GLY A 479 -4.90 -32.85 -0.85
N VAL A 480 -4.15 -33.95 -0.80
CA VAL A 480 -2.69 -34.02 -0.89
C VAL A 480 -2.30 -34.04 -2.36
N GLU A 481 -1.42 -33.15 -2.81
CA GLU A 481 -0.89 -33.27 -4.17
C GLU A 481 -0.24 -34.66 -4.34
N PRO A 482 -0.30 -35.27 -5.54
CA PRO A 482 0.37 -36.55 -5.80
C PRO A 482 1.84 -36.57 -5.36
N THR A 483 2.51 -35.42 -5.46
CA THR A 483 3.88 -35.13 -5.00
C THR A 483 4.04 -35.20 -3.48
N GLU A 484 3.08 -34.69 -2.70
CA GLU A 484 3.06 -34.81 -1.24
C GLU A 484 2.80 -36.26 -0.80
N LEU A 485 1.92 -36.99 -1.48
CA LEU A 485 1.69 -38.42 -1.23
C LEU A 485 2.93 -39.26 -1.55
N GLU A 486 3.62 -38.94 -2.64
CA GLU A 486 4.85 -39.60 -3.04
C GLU A 486 6.02 -39.23 -2.12
N ALA A 487 6.07 -38.00 -1.61
CA ALA A 487 6.98 -37.59 -0.54
C ALA A 487 6.70 -38.33 0.77
N ILE A 488 5.43 -38.53 1.15
CA ILE A 488 5.06 -39.32 2.33
C ILE A 488 5.41 -40.80 2.14
N ARG A 489 5.21 -41.37 0.94
CA ARG A 489 5.65 -42.74 0.60
C ARG A 489 7.18 -42.88 0.63
N LYS A 490 7.92 -41.87 0.15
CA LYS A 490 9.39 -41.81 0.27
C LYS A 490 9.84 -41.70 1.72
N LEU A 491 9.20 -40.85 2.52
CA LEU A 491 9.46 -40.72 3.97
C LEU A 491 9.18 -42.02 4.71
N GLN A 492 8.09 -42.72 4.36
CA GLN A 492 7.77 -44.05 4.88
C GLN A 492 8.88 -45.05 4.53
N HIS A 493 9.29 -45.09 3.26
CA HIS A 493 10.36 -45.97 2.79
C HIS A 493 11.71 -45.69 3.47
N GLU A 494 12.05 -44.42 3.70
CA GLU A 494 13.26 -44.01 4.42
C GLU A 494 13.20 -44.34 5.92
N CYS A 495 12.02 -44.26 6.54
CA CYS A 495 11.80 -44.75 7.91
C CYS A 495 12.01 -46.25 8.01
N ASP A 496 11.56 -47.02 7.02
CA ASP A 496 11.64 -48.48 7.01
C ASP A 496 13.09 -48.99 6.77
N GLN A 497 13.96 -48.18 6.15
CA GLN A 497 15.33 -48.58 5.79
C GLN A 497 16.43 -48.18 6.77
N ARG A 498 16.27 -47.13 7.58
CA ARG A 498 17.34 -46.61 8.47
C ARG A 498 17.21 -47.13 9.91
N LYS A 499 18.34 -47.33 10.59
CA LYS A 499 18.40 -47.72 12.02
C LYS A 499 19.17 -46.68 12.86
N GLY A 500 18.67 -46.34 14.06
CA GLY A 500 19.33 -45.46 15.04
C GLY A 500 18.72 -44.05 15.18
N MET A 501 19.41 -43.06 15.76
CA MET A 501 18.84 -41.70 16.05
C MET A 501 18.13 -41.01 14.86
N LYS A 502 18.59 -41.23 13.63
CA LYS A 502 17.96 -40.66 12.42
C LYS A 502 16.58 -41.26 12.13
N GLU A 503 16.29 -42.46 12.63
CA GLU A 503 15.01 -43.16 12.50
C GLU A 503 13.91 -42.51 13.37
N GLU A 504 14.23 -42.10 14.60
CA GLU A 504 13.27 -41.44 15.50
C GLU A 504 12.86 -40.06 14.97
N GLU A 505 13.79 -39.31 14.40
CA GLU A 505 13.52 -38.01 13.80
C GLU A 505 12.67 -38.13 12.51
N LEU A 506 12.97 -39.13 11.67
CA LEU A 506 12.15 -39.46 10.48
C LEU A 506 10.76 -39.97 10.87
N LYS A 507 10.63 -40.84 11.87
CA LYS A 507 9.34 -41.32 12.41
C LYS A 507 8.50 -40.17 12.96
N LYS A 508 9.13 -39.20 13.63
CA LYS A 508 8.47 -37.98 14.10
C LYS A 508 7.97 -37.14 12.93
N GLN A 509 8.77 -36.93 11.90
CA GLN A 509 8.36 -36.22 10.69
C GLN A 509 7.22 -36.93 9.95
N PHE A 510 7.29 -38.26 9.83
CA PHE A 510 6.24 -39.09 9.22
C PHE A 510 4.94 -39.06 10.02
N SER A 511 5.00 -39.19 11.35
CA SER A 511 3.85 -39.07 12.24
C SER A 511 3.19 -37.69 12.15
N ILE A 512 3.97 -36.61 12.08
CA ILE A 512 3.46 -35.26 11.86
C ILE A 512 2.76 -35.14 10.49
N ALA A 513 3.34 -35.73 9.44
CA ALA A 513 2.75 -35.72 8.10
C ALA A 513 1.41 -36.47 8.07
N ILE A 514 1.35 -37.69 8.62
CA ILE A 514 0.10 -38.47 8.72
C ILE A 514 -0.95 -37.74 9.57
N SER A 515 -0.58 -37.22 10.74
CA SER A 515 -1.54 -36.50 11.60
C SER A 515 -2.12 -35.26 10.89
N LYS A 516 -1.32 -34.55 10.08
CA LYS A 516 -1.82 -33.46 9.24
C LYS A 516 -2.80 -33.98 8.18
N LEU A 517 -2.53 -35.11 7.54
CA LEU A 517 -3.42 -35.72 6.56
C LEU A 517 -4.77 -36.12 7.17
N GLU A 518 -4.76 -36.84 8.29
CA GLU A 518 -5.98 -37.27 8.98
C GLU A 518 -6.83 -36.07 9.43
N LYS A 519 -6.17 -35.00 9.90
CA LYS A 519 -6.86 -33.76 10.28
C LYS A 519 -7.51 -33.08 9.06
N ARG A 520 -6.82 -33.01 7.92
CA ARG A 520 -7.37 -32.47 6.66
C ARG A 520 -8.57 -33.29 6.19
N GLU A 521 -8.43 -34.61 6.15
CA GLU A 521 -9.50 -35.53 5.74
C GLU A 521 -10.73 -35.42 6.64
N ARG A 522 -10.55 -35.28 7.95
CA ARG A 522 -11.64 -35.06 8.90
C ARG A 522 -12.42 -33.78 8.60
N VAL A 523 -11.72 -32.65 8.43
CA VAL A 523 -12.35 -31.36 8.11
C VAL A 523 -13.07 -31.44 6.76
N ASN A 524 -12.43 -32.04 5.77
CA ASN A 524 -13.03 -32.29 4.45
C ASN A 524 -14.35 -33.08 4.57
N LEU A 525 -14.34 -34.18 5.33
CA LEU A 525 -15.55 -34.97 5.61
C LEU A 525 -16.63 -34.15 6.34
N GLU A 526 -16.27 -33.27 7.28
CA GLU A 526 -17.21 -32.38 7.97
C GLU A 526 -17.94 -31.45 6.98
N HIS A 527 -17.22 -30.78 6.07
CA HIS A 527 -17.84 -29.90 5.07
C HIS A 527 -18.79 -30.64 4.13
N PHE A 528 -18.35 -31.76 3.53
CA PHE A 528 -19.21 -32.50 2.60
C PHE A 528 -20.35 -33.25 3.30
N SER A 529 -20.17 -33.67 4.55
CA SER A 529 -21.26 -34.22 5.38
C SER A 529 -22.30 -33.14 5.71
N ALA A 530 -21.88 -31.93 6.04
CA ALA A 530 -22.79 -30.81 6.29
C ALA A 530 -23.63 -30.45 5.04
N ILE A 531 -23.00 -30.46 3.85
CA ILE A 531 -23.72 -30.25 2.57
C ILE A 531 -24.68 -31.42 2.31
N ARG A 532 -24.24 -32.67 2.53
CA ARG A 532 -25.05 -33.88 2.31
C ARG A 532 -26.28 -33.97 3.22
N THR A 533 -26.14 -33.58 4.49
CA THR A 533 -27.19 -33.72 5.52
C THR A 533 -28.37 -32.76 5.39
N GLN A 534 -28.26 -31.69 4.58
CA GLN A 534 -29.38 -30.77 4.35
C GLN A 534 -30.57 -31.46 3.65
N ILE A 535 -30.31 -32.39 2.71
CA ILE A 535 -31.38 -33.12 2.01
C ILE A 535 -32.17 -34.03 2.95
N THR A 536 -31.50 -34.70 3.88
CA THR A 536 -32.11 -35.79 4.67
C THR A 536 -33.24 -35.30 5.58
N LYS A 537 -33.33 -33.99 5.81
CA LYS A 537 -34.41 -33.34 6.57
C LYS A 537 -35.72 -33.22 5.78
N ARG A 538 -35.70 -33.32 4.44
CA ARG A 538 -36.91 -33.40 3.61
C ARG A 538 -37.36 -34.86 3.49
N LYS A 539 -38.11 -35.35 4.47
CA LYS A 539 -38.88 -36.59 4.31
C LYS A 539 -40.08 -36.27 3.40
N GLU A 540 -40.29 -37.11 2.38
CA GLU A 540 -41.46 -37.17 1.49
C GLU A 540 -41.51 -36.15 0.34
N PHE A 541 -41.00 -36.53 -0.83
CA PHE A 541 -41.40 -35.91 -2.10
C PHE A 541 -41.50 -36.96 -3.22
N ASN A 542 -42.51 -36.78 -4.08
CA ASN A 542 -42.72 -37.52 -5.33
C ASN A 542 -41.50 -37.34 -6.27
N VAL A 543 -41.09 -38.41 -6.96
CA VAL A 543 -39.89 -38.47 -7.84
C VAL A 543 -39.86 -37.34 -8.87
N GLN A 544 -41.00 -36.98 -9.48
CA GLN A 544 -41.07 -35.90 -10.49
C GLN A 544 -40.75 -34.53 -9.88
N HIS A 545 -41.27 -34.25 -8.69
CA HIS A 545 -41.04 -33.00 -7.96
C HIS A 545 -39.57 -32.91 -7.47
N CYS A 546 -38.96 -34.05 -7.17
CA CYS A 546 -37.53 -34.15 -6.82
C CYS A 546 -36.62 -33.78 -8.01
N ILE A 547 -36.98 -34.15 -9.25
CA ILE A 547 -36.20 -33.82 -10.46
C ILE A 547 -36.21 -32.32 -10.73
N GLU A 548 -37.39 -31.70 -10.70
CA GLU A 548 -37.53 -30.25 -10.92
C GLU A 548 -36.81 -29.43 -9.85
N ALA A 549 -36.97 -29.81 -8.57
CA ALA A 549 -36.23 -29.20 -7.47
C ALA A 549 -34.71 -29.42 -7.57
N MET A 550 -34.25 -30.54 -8.13
CA MET A 550 -32.84 -30.78 -8.39
C MET A 550 -32.31 -29.84 -9.48
N ARG A 551 -33.04 -29.67 -10.59
CA ARG A 551 -32.65 -28.75 -11.68
C ARG A 551 -32.58 -27.30 -11.21
N MET A 552 -33.55 -26.85 -10.42
CA MET A 552 -33.56 -25.52 -9.79
C MET A 552 -32.32 -25.30 -8.90
N ARG A 553 -31.92 -26.31 -8.13
CA ARG A 553 -30.72 -26.26 -7.28
C ARG A 553 -29.43 -26.27 -8.10
N VAL A 554 -29.35 -27.05 -9.18
CA VAL A 554 -28.21 -27.02 -10.12
C VAL A 554 -28.05 -25.62 -10.70
N ASP A 555 -29.14 -25.00 -11.16
CA ASP A 555 -29.13 -23.65 -11.73
C ASP A 555 -28.70 -22.59 -10.72
N TRP A 556 -29.21 -22.67 -9.49
CA TRP A 556 -28.79 -21.80 -8.39
C TRP A 556 -27.31 -22.00 -8.05
N PHE A 557 -26.86 -23.25 -7.89
CA PHE A 557 -25.49 -23.57 -7.50
C PHE A 557 -24.49 -23.15 -8.58
N PHE A 558 -24.84 -23.32 -9.86
CA PHE A 558 -24.07 -22.80 -10.97
C PHE A 558 -23.90 -21.27 -10.89
N LYS A 559 -24.99 -20.52 -10.67
CA LYS A 559 -24.96 -19.05 -10.62
C LYS A 559 -24.30 -18.48 -9.37
N GLU A 560 -24.67 -18.97 -8.20
CA GLU A 560 -24.28 -18.40 -6.90
C GLU A 560 -22.99 -18.99 -6.33
N CYS A 561 -22.58 -20.19 -6.76
CA CYS A 561 -21.37 -20.84 -6.28
C CYS A 561 -20.29 -20.89 -7.39
N ILE A 562 -20.53 -21.65 -8.46
CA ILE A 562 -19.50 -21.91 -9.48
C ILE A 562 -19.11 -20.63 -10.22
N PHE A 563 -20.09 -19.93 -10.80
CA PHE A 563 -19.80 -18.78 -11.65
C PHE A 563 -19.05 -17.68 -10.89
N LYS A 564 -19.51 -17.36 -9.68
CA LYS A 564 -18.85 -16.37 -8.81
C LYS A 564 -17.44 -16.80 -8.43
N ARG A 565 -17.24 -18.07 -8.07
CA ARG A 565 -15.95 -18.57 -7.58
C ARG A 565 -14.89 -18.75 -8.68
N VAL A 566 -15.27 -19.29 -9.85
CA VAL A 566 -14.37 -19.46 -11.00
C VAL A 566 -13.84 -18.11 -11.49
N ASN A 567 -14.67 -17.06 -11.44
CA ASN A 567 -14.27 -15.71 -11.83
C ASN A 567 -13.32 -15.01 -10.84
N ILE A 568 -13.07 -15.59 -9.66
CA ILE A 568 -12.13 -15.01 -8.69
C ILE A 568 -10.70 -15.10 -9.22
N SER A 569 -10.23 -16.32 -9.51
CA SER A 569 -8.86 -16.57 -9.96
C SER A 569 -8.68 -17.97 -10.55
N GLY A 570 -7.59 -18.18 -11.28
CA GLY A 570 -7.24 -19.51 -11.80
C GLY A 570 -7.04 -20.57 -10.71
N SER A 571 -6.57 -20.20 -9.50
CA SER A 571 -6.49 -21.17 -8.39
C SER A 571 -7.87 -21.51 -7.84
N GLU A 572 -8.80 -20.55 -7.77
CA GLU A 572 -10.17 -20.82 -7.37
C GLU A 572 -10.94 -21.64 -8.42
N ALA A 573 -10.61 -21.48 -9.70
CA ALA A 573 -11.12 -22.35 -10.77
C ALA A 573 -10.72 -23.82 -10.56
N LEU A 574 -9.45 -24.10 -10.27
CA LEU A 574 -8.96 -25.45 -9.94
C LEU A 574 -9.63 -26.01 -8.68
N ILE A 575 -9.68 -25.22 -7.60
CA ILE A 575 -10.35 -25.60 -6.35
C ILE A 575 -11.83 -25.92 -6.60
N THR A 576 -12.50 -25.12 -7.43
CA THR A 576 -13.91 -25.33 -7.78
C THR A 576 -14.11 -26.62 -8.57
N ALA A 577 -13.25 -26.92 -9.54
CA ALA A 577 -13.28 -28.20 -10.25
C ALA A 577 -13.12 -29.37 -9.26
N LYS A 578 -12.09 -29.31 -8.40
CA LYS A 578 -11.83 -30.34 -7.38
C LYS A 578 -12.99 -30.52 -6.39
N ILE A 579 -13.68 -29.45 -5.99
CA ILE A 579 -14.90 -29.58 -5.16
C ILE A 579 -15.97 -30.39 -5.87
N ILE A 580 -16.20 -30.16 -7.17
CA ILE A 580 -17.20 -30.91 -7.94
C ILE A 580 -16.79 -32.37 -8.06
N GLU A 581 -15.51 -32.66 -8.31
CA GLU A 581 -14.98 -34.02 -8.30
C GLU A 581 -15.28 -34.72 -6.97
N MET A 582 -14.96 -34.07 -5.85
CA MET A 582 -15.22 -34.61 -4.53
C MET A 582 -16.71 -34.76 -4.21
N MET A 583 -17.58 -33.87 -4.72
CA MET A 583 -19.03 -34.01 -4.59
C MET A 583 -19.52 -35.27 -5.32
N ILE A 584 -18.94 -35.60 -6.48
CA ILE A 584 -19.23 -36.81 -7.24
C ILE A 584 -18.72 -38.04 -6.50
N GLU A 585 -17.44 -38.05 -6.11
CA GLU A 585 -16.80 -39.18 -5.41
C GLU A 585 -17.48 -39.50 -4.07
N LYS A 586 -17.87 -38.47 -3.30
CA LYS A 586 -18.52 -38.63 -1.99
C LYS A 586 -20.04 -38.75 -2.06
N ASN A 587 -20.62 -38.80 -3.27
CA ASN A 587 -22.06 -38.89 -3.52
C ASN A 587 -22.87 -37.84 -2.72
N VAL A 588 -22.46 -36.57 -2.82
CA VAL A 588 -23.12 -35.45 -2.15
C VAL A 588 -24.42 -35.15 -2.87
N MET A 589 -25.54 -35.61 -2.32
CA MET A 589 -26.83 -35.57 -3.01
C MET A 589 -27.40 -34.14 -3.22
N TYR A 590 -26.86 -33.09 -2.57
CA TYR A 590 -27.45 -31.74 -2.59
C TYR A 590 -27.63 -31.18 -4.00
N VAL A 591 -26.62 -31.39 -4.86
CA VAL A 591 -26.62 -31.08 -6.29
C VAL A 591 -25.97 -32.26 -7.01
N ASN A 592 -26.57 -32.72 -8.10
CA ASN A 592 -25.98 -33.76 -8.93
C ASN A 592 -24.76 -33.20 -9.68
N GLY A 593 -23.55 -33.68 -9.34
CA GLY A 593 -22.30 -33.17 -9.90
C GLY A 593 -22.15 -33.33 -11.42
N PHE A 594 -22.68 -34.40 -12.01
CA PHE A 594 -22.63 -34.57 -13.47
C PHE A 594 -23.63 -33.67 -14.20
N LEU A 595 -24.84 -33.46 -13.66
CA LEU A 595 -25.77 -32.45 -14.19
C LEU A 595 -25.20 -31.03 -14.08
N LEU A 596 -24.38 -30.80 -13.05
CA LEU A 596 -23.69 -29.54 -12.85
C LEU A 596 -22.58 -29.34 -13.90
N ILE A 597 -21.82 -30.39 -14.24
CA ILE A 597 -20.85 -30.35 -15.35
C ILE A 597 -21.56 -30.09 -16.67
N ASP A 598 -22.66 -30.80 -16.96
CA ASP A 598 -23.46 -30.62 -18.17
C ASP A 598 -23.97 -29.17 -18.27
N LYS A 599 -24.51 -28.63 -17.16
CA LYS A 599 -24.93 -27.23 -17.07
C LYS A 599 -23.79 -26.25 -17.36
N CYS A 600 -22.59 -26.49 -16.82
CA CYS A 600 -21.43 -25.64 -17.08
C CYS A 600 -21.05 -25.62 -18.56
N ILE A 601 -21.08 -26.79 -19.22
CA ILE A 601 -20.72 -26.94 -20.64
C ILE A 601 -21.80 -26.33 -21.55
N ASP A 602 -23.08 -26.57 -21.27
CA ASP A 602 -24.18 -26.00 -22.04
C ASP A 602 -24.21 -24.47 -21.98
N ASN A 603 -23.78 -23.88 -20.86
CA ASN A 603 -23.69 -22.43 -20.70
C ASN A 603 -22.33 -21.85 -21.14
N PHE A 604 -21.39 -22.67 -21.61
CA PHE A 604 -20.01 -22.26 -21.87
C PHE A 604 -19.91 -21.15 -22.93
N PHE A 605 -20.73 -21.21 -23.98
CA PHE A 605 -20.82 -20.13 -24.98
C PHE A 605 -21.41 -18.84 -24.37
N GLY A 606 -22.47 -18.96 -23.57
CA GLY A 606 -23.07 -17.82 -22.87
C GLY A 606 -22.10 -17.15 -21.90
N ILE A 607 -21.31 -17.95 -21.17
CA ILE A 607 -20.23 -17.47 -20.31
C ILE A 607 -19.20 -16.66 -21.12
N ALA A 608 -18.75 -17.19 -22.27
CA ALA A 608 -17.77 -16.51 -23.12
C ALA A 608 -18.22 -15.10 -23.57
N SER A 609 -19.53 -14.85 -23.62
CA SER A 609 -20.09 -13.53 -23.98
C SER A 609 -20.11 -12.51 -22.83
N ILE A 610 -19.90 -12.96 -21.59
CA ILE A 610 -20.03 -12.12 -20.39
C ILE A 610 -18.77 -12.14 -19.51
N VAL A 611 -17.62 -12.61 -19.97
CA VAL A 611 -16.39 -12.69 -19.16
C VAL A 611 -15.28 -11.85 -19.76
N SER A 612 -14.37 -11.33 -18.93
CA SER A 612 -13.16 -10.67 -19.42
C SER A 612 -12.17 -11.68 -20.04
N LEU A 613 -11.10 -11.18 -20.67
CA LEU A 613 -10.04 -12.05 -21.22
C LEU A 613 -9.38 -12.91 -20.14
N ARG A 614 -9.20 -12.35 -18.94
CA ARG A 614 -8.61 -13.08 -17.83
C ARG A 614 -9.56 -14.11 -17.23
N GLU A 615 -10.83 -13.75 -17.07
CA GLU A 615 -11.88 -14.66 -16.59
C GLU A 615 -12.11 -15.81 -17.57
N ALA A 616 -12.08 -15.55 -18.88
CA ALA A 616 -12.15 -16.57 -19.93
C ALA A 616 -11.07 -17.64 -19.73
N ARG A 617 -9.84 -17.25 -19.39
CA ARG A 617 -8.78 -18.22 -19.07
C ARG A 617 -9.11 -19.06 -17.84
N PHE A 618 -9.73 -18.49 -16.81
CA PHE A 618 -10.12 -19.23 -15.60
C PHE A 618 -11.20 -20.28 -15.90
N TRP A 619 -12.17 -19.93 -16.74
CA TRP A 619 -13.16 -20.89 -17.25
C TRP A 619 -12.54 -21.99 -18.09
N GLY A 620 -11.54 -21.65 -18.92
CA GLY A 620 -10.75 -22.64 -19.65
C GLY A 620 -10.10 -23.65 -18.68
N ILE A 621 -9.41 -23.15 -17.64
CA ILE A 621 -8.76 -23.97 -16.61
C ILE A 621 -9.80 -24.87 -15.91
N PHE A 622 -10.92 -24.30 -15.46
CA PHE A 622 -11.99 -25.01 -14.78
C PHE A 622 -12.55 -26.17 -15.62
N ILE A 623 -12.87 -25.91 -16.90
CA ILE A 623 -13.40 -26.94 -17.80
C ILE A 623 -12.34 -27.97 -18.17
N GLY A 624 -11.09 -27.55 -18.39
CA GLY A 624 -9.97 -28.46 -18.64
C GLY A 624 -9.78 -29.47 -17.51
N ASP A 625 -9.80 -29.01 -16.26
CA ASP A 625 -9.68 -29.91 -15.10
C ASP A 625 -10.86 -30.87 -14.98
N LEU A 626 -12.10 -30.39 -15.14
CA LEU A 626 -13.28 -31.26 -15.15
C LEU A 626 -13.20 -32.34 -16.24
N MET A 627 -12.75 -31.98 -17.45
CA MET A 627 -12.61 -32.96 -18.54
C MET A 627 -11.49 -33.96 -18.29
N SER A 628 -10.41 -33.55 -17.62
CA SER A 628 -9.34 -34.44 -17.17
C SER A 628 -9.84 -35.44 -16.13
N PHE A 629 -10.66 -34.99 -15.17
CA PHE A 629 -11.33 -35.87 -14.22
C PHE A 629 -12.25 -36.87 -14.93
N MET A 630 -13.06 -36.43 -15.87
CA MET A 630 -13.94 -37.31 -16.65
C MET A 630 -13.16 -38.37 -17.43
N GLN A 631 -12.02 -37.99 -18.02
CA GLN A 631 -11.12 -38.94 -18.69
C GLN A 631 -10.59 -39.99 -17.69
N SER A 632 -10.14 -39.56 -16.52
CA SER A 632 -9.70 -40.46 -15.44
C SER A 632 -10.79 -41.45 -15.01
N GLN A 633 -12.04 -40.99 -14.85
CA GLN A 633 -13.17 -41.85 -14.50
C GLN A 633 -13.48 -42.89 -15.59
N VAL A 634 -13.33 -42.54 -16.87
CA VAL A 634 -13.49 -43.49 -18.00
C VAL A 634 -12.36 -44.52 -18.01
N ASP A 635 -11.12 -44.07 -17.78
CA ASP A 635 -9.93 -44.93 -17.83
C ASP A 635 -9.89 -45.92 -16.67
N THR A 636 -10.30 -45.47 -15.48
CA THR A 636 -10.32 -46.27 -14.24
C THR A 636 -11.68 -46.93 -13.95
N PHE A 637 -12.56 -47.01 -14.97
CA PHE A 637 -13.90 -47.56 -14.82
C PHE A 637 -13.88 -49.08 -14.52
N ASP A 638 -13.76 -49.42 -13.24
CA ASP A 638 -14.01 -50.74 -12.66
C ASP A 638 -15.34 -50.70 -11.92
N GLN A 639 -16.19 -51.74 -12.03
CA GLN A 639 -17.50 -51.70 -11.39
C GLN A 639 -17.43 -52.08 -9.90
N THR A 640 -16.97 -51.18 -9.04
CA THR A 640 -17.12 -51.33 -7.59
C THR A 640 -18.57 -51.05 -7.15
N GLU A 641 -18.98 -51.59 -5.99
CA GLU A 641 -20.34 -51.40 -5.46
C GLU A 641 -20.67 -49.92 -5.17
N GLU A 642 -19.67 -49.11 -4.80
CA GLU A 642 -19.80 -47.67 -4.55
C GLU A 642 -20.00 -46.88 -5.84
N GLN A 643 -19.22 -47.17 -6.90
CA GLN A 643 -19.38 -46.54 -8.22
C GLN A 643 -20.73 -46.91 -8.86
N ARG A 644 -21.24 -48.13 -8.63
CA ARG A 644 -22.60 -48.53 -9.05
C ARG A 644 -23.69 -47.69 -8.39
N LYS A 645 -23.55 -47.37 -7.09
CA LYS A 645 -24.51 -46.51 -6.37
C LYS A 645 -24.51 -45.08 -6.92
N ILE A 646 -23.35 -44.49 -7.18
CA ILE A 646 -23.20 -43.16 -7.80
C ILE A 646 -23.89 -43.13 -9.18
N ASN A 647 -23.63 -44.13 -10.01
CA ASN A 647 -24.18 -44.25 -11.36
C ASN A 647 -25.69 -44.46 -11.38
N TRP A 648 -26.22 -45.21 -10.42
CA TRP A 648 -27.65 -45.47 -10.27
C TRP A 648 -28.44 -44.21 -9.90
N HIS A 649 -27.87 -43.35 -9.05
CA HIS A 649 -28.48 -42.08 -8.67
C HIS A 649 -28.49 -41.04 -9.80
N TYR A 650 -27.55 -41.10 -10.74
CA TYR A 650 -27.49 -40.16 -11.88
C TYR A 650 -28.64 -40.35 -12.88
N SER A 651 -28.94 -41.59 -13.23
CA SER A 651 -29.88 -41.92 -14.31
C SER A 651 -31.34 -42.08 -13.85
N MET A 652 -31.60 -41.88 -12.56
CA MET A 652 -32.88 -42.18 -11.93
C MET A 652 -33.29 -43.63 -12.21
N GLU A 653 -32.55 -44.59 -11.63
CA GLU A 653 -32.83 -46.04 -11.60
C GLU A 653 -32.13 -46.93 -12.65
N LYS A 654 -31.25 -46.39 -13.51
CA LYS A 654 -30.40 -47.19 -14.45
C LYS A 654 -28.92 -47.17 -14.09
N LEU A 655 -28.21 -48.29 -14.22
CA LEU A 655 -26.75 -48.26 -14.09
C LEU A 655 -26.13 -47.64 -15.35
N LEU A 656 -25.36 -46.56 -15.19
CA LEU A 656 -24.52 -46.06 -16.27
C LEU A 656 -23.41 -47.08 -16.58
N THR A 657 -23.22 -47.34 -17.87
CA THR A 657 -22.12 -48.16 -18.38
C THR A 657 -20.91 -47.31 -18.73
N LYS A 658 -19.75 -47.96 -18.93
CA LYS A 658 -18.55 -47.29 -19.46
C LYS A 658 -18.84 -46.60 -20.79
N GLU A 659 -19.70 -47.19 -21.63
CA GLU A 659 -20.11 -46.62 -22.91
C GLU A 659 -20.93 -45.33 -22.72
N ASN A 660 -21.80 -45.26 -21.70
CA ASN A 660 -22.51 -44.01 -21.38
C ASN A 660 -21.56 -42.89 -20.97
N PHE A 661 -20.53 -43.19 -20.17
CA PHE A 661 -19.53 -42.21 -19.77
C PHE A 661 -18.67 -41.75 -20.95
N LEU A 662 -18.23 -42.69 -21.78
CA LEU A 662 -17.46 -42.37 -22.99
C LEU A 662 -18.29 -41.52 -23.96
N PHE A 663 -19.58 -41.82 -24.12
CA PHE A 663 -20.50 -41.01 -24.93
C PHE A 663 -20.62 -39.58 -24.38
N LEU A 664 -20.90 -39.41 -23.09
CA LEU A 664 -21.00 -38.09 -22.46
C LEU A 664 -19.69 -37.30 -22.59
N GLN A 665 -18.55 -37.95 -22.37
CA GLN A 665 -17.25 -37.31 -22.50
C GLN A 665 -16.98 -36.83 -23.93
N ASN A 666 -17.36 -37.62 -24.94
CA ASN A 666 -17.21 -37.25 -26.34
C ASN A 666 -18.18 -36.12 -26.74
N ASP A 667 -19.43 -36.16 -26.27
CA ASP A 667 -20.41 -35.09 -26.47
C ASP A 667 -19.90 -33.76 -25.89
N TRP A 668 -19.44 -33.78 -24.64
CA TRP A 668 -18.86 -32.64 -23.95
C TRP A 668 -17.62 -32.08 -24.65
N ASN A 669 -16.66 -32.94 -25.04
CA ASN A 669 -15.51 -32.52 -25.84
C ASN A 669 -15.94 -31.87 -27.17
N THR A 670 -16.96 -32.43 -27.82
CA THR A 670 -17.47 -31.89 -29.09
C THR A 670 -18.08 -30.51 -28.89
N LYS A 671 -18.94 -30.34 -27.88
CA LYS A 671 -19.54 -29.04 -27.53
C LYS A 671 -18.47 -27.99 -27.20
N ILE A 672 -17.47 -28.34 -26.39
CA ILE A 672 -16.37 -27.43 -26.02
C ILE A 672 -15.58 -27.01 -27.27
N ASN A 673 -15.17 -27.96 -28.11
CA ASN A 673 -14.44 -27.67 -29.34
C ASN A 673 -15.26 -26.81 -30.30
N GLN A 674 -16.56 -27.06 -30.45
CA GLN A 674 -17.47 -26.25 -31.27
C GLN A 674 -17.55 -24.81 -30.76
N VAL A 675 -17.66 -24.61 -29.45
CA VAL A 675 -17.68 -23.28 -28.84
C VAL A 675 -16.36 -22.55 -29.08
N ILE A 676 -15.23 -23.21 -28.83
CA ILE A 676 -13.90 -22.62 -29.06
C ILE A 676 -13.72 -22.25 -30.53
N LEU A 677 -14.01 -23.17 -31.46
CA LEU A 677 -13.91 -22.93 -32.90
C LEU A 677 -14.83 -21.78 -33.35
N CYS A 678 -16.05 -21.74 -32.84
CA CYS A 678 -17.00 -20.65 -33.11
C CYS A 678 -16.44 -19.30 -32.68
N LEU A 679 -15.80 -19.22 -31.51
CA LEU A 679 -15.17 -17.99 -31.01
C LEU A 679 -13.93 -17.58 -31.80
N LEU A 680 -13.08 -18.55 -32.18
CA LEU A 680 -11.86 -18.29 -32.96
C LEU A 680 -12.15 -17.80 -34.39
N THR A 681 -13.31 -18.16 -34.94
CA THR A 681 -13.74 -17.79 -36.31
C THR A 681 -14.63 -16.54 -36.35
N GLN A 682 -14.90 -15.90 -35.20
CA GLN A 682 -15.65 -14.64 -35.17
C GLN A 682 -14.89 -13.51 -35.86
N THR A 683 -15.64 -12.61 -36.50
CA THR A 683 -15.10 -11.37 -37.09
C THR A 683 -14.65 -10.37 -36.03
N ASN A 684 -15.30 -10.38 -34.86
CA ASN A 684 -14.93 -9.52 -33.75
C ASN A 684 -13.69 -10.08 -33.02
N THR A 685 -12.58 -9.34 -33.13
CA THR A 685 -11.29 -9.68 -32.53
C THR A 685 -11.33 -9.87 -31.01
N TYR A 686 -12.32 -9.31 -30.30
CA TYR A 686 -12.52 -9.57 -28.87
C TYR A 686 -12.88 -11.03 -28.62
N PHE A 687 -13.85 -11.59 -29.35
CA PHE A 687 -14.24 -12.99 -29.20
C PHE A 687 -13.16 -13.96 -29.65
N THR A 688 -12.36 -13.60 -30.65
CA THR A 688 -11.15 -14.36 -31.01
C THR A 688 -10.18 -14.44 -29.82
N LYS A 689 -9.94 -13.33 -29.13
CA LYS A 689 -9.06 -13.28 -27.94
C LYS A 689 -9.64 -14.08 -26.77
N ILE A 690 -10.95 -14.03 -26.55
CA ILE A 690 -11.66 -14.85 -25.56
C ILE A 690 -11.51 -16.34 -25.88
N GLY A 691 -11.75 -16.74 -27.15
CA GLY A 691 -11.59 -18.11 -27.62
C GLY A 691 -10.17 -18.64 -27.42
N LEU A 692 -9.14 -17.83 -27.71
CA LEU A 692 -7.75 -18.18 -27.45
C LEU A 692 -7.47 -18.37 -25.95
N GLN A 693 -8.00 -17.51 -25.07
CA GLN A 693 -7.80 -17.65 -23.62
C GLN A 693 -8.51 -18.86 -23.03
N LEU A 694 -9.75 -19.15 -23.47
CA LEU A 694 -10.47 -20.37 -23.10
C LEU A 694 -9.67 -21.60 -23.50
N PHE A 695 -9.21 -21.64 -24.75
CA PHE A 695 -8.42 -22.75 -25.28
C PHE A 695 -7.11 -22.96 -24.50
N VAL A 696 -6.34 -21.90 -24.26
CA VAL A 696 -5.10 -21.96 -23.46
C VAL A 696 -5.36 -22.52 -22.06
N GLY A 697 -6.51 -22.22 -21.46
CA GLY A 697 -6.90 -22.77 -20.16
C GLY A 697 -7.30 -24.24 -20.23
N SER A 698 -8.07 -24.63 -21.25
CA SER A 698 -8.69 -25.96 -21.35
C SER A 698 -7.85 -27.03 -22.03
N SER A 699 -6.81 -26.65 -22.79
CA SER A 699 -6.04 -27.54 -23.66
C SER A 699 -5.47 -28.77 -22.97
N ARG A 700 -5.18 -28.67 -21.67
CA ARG A 700 -4.62 -29.77 -20.86
C ARG A 700 -5.57 -30.95 -20.65
N GLY A 701 -6.88 -30.73 -20.77
CA GLY A 701 -7.89 -31.74 -20.46
C GLY A 701 -8.83 -32.11 -21.59
N ILE A 702 -8.86 -31.34 -22.69
CA ILE A 702 -9.76 -31.57 -23.82
C ILE A 702 -9.04 -32.25 -24.98
N LYS A 703 -9.75 -33.10 -25.72
CA LYS A 703 -9.25 -33.65 -26.99
C LYS A 703 -9.48 -32.62 -28.09
N THR A 704 -8.41 -31.90 -28.45
CA THR A 704 -8.46 -30.83 -29.46
C THR A 704 -8.71 -31.38 -30.86
N CYS A 705 -9.64 -30.78 -31.61
CA CYS A 705 -9.91 -31.18 -33.00
C CYS A 705 -8.96 -30.50 -34.00
N SER A 706 -8.80 -31.09 -35.19
CA SER A 706 -7.87 -30.61 -36.22
C SER A 706 -8.26 -29.23 -36.78
N GLU A 707 -9.55 -28.89 -36.78
CA GLU A 707 -10.06 -27.58 -37.22
C GLU A 707 -9.56 -26.44 -36.33
N ILE A 708 -9.42 -26.67 -35.01
CA ILE A 708 -8.84 -25.67 -34.10
C ILE A 708 -7.37 -25.47 -34.43
N THR A 709 -6.60 -26.54 -34.60
CA THR A 709 -5.17 -26.45 -34.98
C THR A 709 -4.98 -25.69 -36.29
N ASN A 710 -5.76 -26.02 -37.33
CA ASN A 710 -5.74 -25.31 -38.60
C ASN A 710 -6.11 -23.83 -38.46
N THR A 711 -7.04 -23.49 -37.57
CA THR A 711 -7.44 -22.11 -37.29
C THR A 711 -6.31 -21.36 -36.56
N LEU A 712 -5.63 -21.99 -35.60
CA LEU A 712 -4.46 -21.41 -34.93
C LEU A 712 -3.32 -21.12 -35.92
N ASP A 713 -3.08 -22.02 -36.89
CA ASP A 713 -2.09 -21.82 -37.96
C ASP A 713 -2.40 -20.60 -38.84
N GLN A 714 -3.68 -20.27 -39.01
CA GLN A 714 -4.10 -19.04 -39.70
C GLN A 714 -3.90 -17.81 -38.80
N LEU A 715 -4.30 -17.91 -37.54
CA LEU A 715 -4.23 -16.81 -36.57
C LEU A 715 -2.80 -16.39 -36.21
N ILE A 716 -1.78 -17.25 -36.40
CA ILE A 716 -0.38 -16.87 -36.16
C ILE A 716 0.10 -15.76 -37.09
N LYS A 717 -0.54 -15.61 -38.26
CA LYS A 717 -0.29 -14.56 -39.26
C LYS A 717 -1.25 -13.38 -39.14
N HIS A 718 -2.11 -13.36 -38.13
CA HIS A 718 -3.11 -12.31 -37.95
C HIS A 718 -2.46 -10.92 -37.77
N PRO A 719 -3.02 -9.81 -38.31
CA PRO A 719 -2.42 -8.48 -38.22
C PRO A 719 -2.32 -7.93 -36.77
N ASP A 720 -3.26 -8.27 -35.89
CA ASP A 720 -3.22 -7.89 -34.47
C ASP A 720 -2.12 -8.65 -33.71
N SER A 721 -1.15 -7.90 -33.14
CA SER A 721 -0.04 -8.46 -32.35
C SER A 721 -0.48 -9.15 -31.05
N LYS A 722 -1.58 -8.71 -30.42
CA LYS A 722 -2.14 -9.36 -29.22
C LYS A 722 -2.68 -10.75 -29.57
N ILE A 723 -3.37 -10.88 -30.71
CA ILE A 723 -3.85 -12.18 -31.20
C ILE A 723 -2.66 -13.12 -31.45
N ARG A 724 -1.63 -12.67 -32.18
CA ARG A 724 -0.43 -13.50 -32.43
C ARG A 724 0.23 -13.99 -31.14
N LYS A 725 0.38 -13.13 -30.12
CA LYS A 725 0.93 -13.52 -28.82
C LYS A 725 0.08 -14.59 -28.12
N LEU A 726 -1.25 -14.46 -28.16
CA LEU A 726 -2.17 -15.43 -27.58
C LEU A 726 -2.18 -16.74 -28.37
N THR A 727 -2.09 -16.69 -29.70
CA THR A 727 -1.97 -17.88 -30.55
C THR A 727 -0.67 -18.65 -30.27
N ASN A 728 0.45 -17.96 -30.06
CA ASN A 728 1.69 -18.63 -29.63
C ASN A 728 1.51 -19.32 -28.27
N ALA A 729 0.85 -18.66 -27.31
CA ALA A 729 0.54 -19.27 -26.02
C ALA A 729 -0.38 -20.51 -26.17
N ALA A 730 -1.32 -20.47 -27.12
CA ALA A 730 -2.17 -21.61 -27.46
C ALA A 730 -1.36 -22.79 -28.04
N PHE A 731 -0.39 -22.53 -28.92
CA PHE A 731 0.51 -23.56 -29.42
C PHE A 731 1.40 -24.14 -28.33
N ASP A 732 1.92 -23.31 -27.42
CA ASP A 732 2.69 -23.80 -26.28
C ASP A 732 1.85 -24.65 -25.33
N SER A 733 0.55 -24.39 -25.23
CA SER A 733 -0.39 -25.17 -24.41
C SER A 733 -0.79 -26.53 -25.02
N LEU A 734 -0.46 -26.76 -26.28
CA LEU A 734 -0.67 -28.04 -26.99
C LEU A 734 0.53 -29.00 -26.85
N LYS A 735 1.68 -28.50 -26.37
CA LYS A 735 2.86 -29.30 -26.05
C LYS A 735 2.75 -29.89 -24.66
#